data_AF-A0A2C9VAX5-F1
#
_entry.id   AF-A0A2C9VAX5-F1
#
_cell.length_a   1.000
_cell.length_b   1.000
_cell.length_c   1.000
_cell.angle_alpha   90.00
_cell.angle_beta   90.00
_cell.angle_gamma   90.00
#
_symmetry.space_group_name_H-M   'P 1'
#
loop_
_entity.id
_entity.type
_entity.pdbx_description
1 polymer ?
#
loop_
_entity_poly.entity_id
_entity_poly.type
_entity_poly.pdbx_seq_one_letter_code
_entity_poly.pdbx_strand_id
1 'polypeptide(L)'
;MDNMDIDSPAEPKTLKRRDRVIRRLAQLGVPEEYLERRYPGIVAFVMDNPTWIPDIVSAILPPDEDVADNLQETKAGLKKVLNPTMKQQFRECMCWLQWIMFLGEPAVALKNLSKMSTSRGVCGAVWGNNDIAYRCRTCEHDPTCAICVPCFQNGNHKDHDYSIIYTGGGCCDCGDVTAWKREGFCSKHKGAEQIQPLPEEFADSVGPVLDALFICWKNKLVSAEIICQENPKTSDCIFMPKKVANELTYVVVEMLLEFCKQSESLLSFVSRRVILVVGLLEILVRSERFLSEGVARKLNELLLKLLGEPVFKYEFGKVFLSYYPLVVCEVITEGTDDALRKYPLLSTFSVQIFTVHTLTPRLVKEMNLLAMLLRCLGDIFIHCAGEDGRLQVSKWGALYETTIRVVEDIRFVMSHGIVPKFVTNAQRDILRTWMGLLSFLQGMSPLKRENGQPPEEENDNVNLLFVLDHSFANIHSLLVDGAFSSNEETDNIFSVMSKQNVDEEDSMRLAKVGKLSEESSACGVPGRNLSVVSAMQVVEDKSDSFASSFIPSSATRLIYDCLRAIDNWLGANHTYGAVSSSSTDSSSNSNFLLLKKTLSKISKGKHIFSGFACSIEDNSRKRFMGAENIKNIGQDSNAVVSGDNDTASFDESSMEANTSTELDSLHILSSSDWPNIVYDVSSQDVSVHIPLHRLLSLLLQKALRRCYGESEVLSASSASIFTPSSSMYDGDFFGNVLGGCHANGFSAFVMEHPLRNRVFCAQVHSGMWRRNGDAAILSSEWYRSVRWSEQGLELDLFLLQCCAALAPADLFVNRIIECFGLSDYHSLSPERSTELF
;
A
#
# COMPACT_ATOMS: atom_id res chain seq x y z
N MET A 1 -35.86 -92.53 -10.75
CA MET A 1 -35.78 -91.29 -11.56
C MET A 1 -36.48 -90.23 -10.73
N ASP A 2 -35.73 -89.67 -9.80
CA ASP A 2 -36.03 -88.48 -9.02
C ASP A 2 -34.75 -87.64 -9.11
N ASN A 3 -34.85 -86.38 -9.52
CA ASN A 3 -33.80 -85.34 -9.45
C ASN A 3 -34.52 -84.01 -9.72
N MET A 4 -34.65 -83.10 -8.74
CA MET A 4 -33.65 -82.17 -8.22
C MET A 4 -33.20 -81.12 -9.24
N ASP A 5 -33.63 -79.87 -9.01
CA ASP A 5 -32.95 -78.62 -9.39
C ASP A 5 -33.28 -77.62 -8.27
N ILE A 6 -32.48 -77.57 -7.18
CA ILE A 6 -31.32 -76.68 -6.94
C ILE A 6 -31.71 -75.20 -6.92
N ASP A 7 -31.94 -74.70 -5.70
CA ASP A 7 -31.90 -73.28 -5.35
C ASP A 7 -30.54 -72.66 -5.69
N SER A 8 -30.55 -71.51 -6.37
CA SER A 8 -29.41 -70.61 -6.51
C SER A 8 -29.66 -69.32 -5.70
N PRO A 9 -28.60 -68.72 -5.13
CA PRO A 9 -28.70 -67.83 -3.97
C PRO A 9 -29.29 -66.47 -4.33
N ALA A 10 -29.96 -65.86 -3.35
CA ALA A 10 -30.43 -64.48 -3.42
C ALA A 10 -29.32 -63.52 -3.86
N GLU A 11 -29.55 -62.79 -4.95
CA GLU A 11 -28.71 -61.67 -5.38
C GLU A 11 -28.51 -60.69 -4.20
N PRO A 12 -27.28 -60.16 -4.01
CA PRO A 12 -27.05 -59.16 -2.98
C PRO A 12 -27.90 -57.93 -3.29
N LYS A 13 -28.69 -57.49 -2.30
CA LYS A 13 -29.50 -56.27 -2.37
C LYS A 13 -28.62 -55.13 -2.88
N THR A 14 -28.83 -54.73 -4.13
CA THR A 14 -28.12 -53.63 -4.75
C THR A 14 -28.33 -52.36 -3.93
N LEU A 15 -27.28 -51.93 -3.21
CA LEU A 15 -27.21 -50.65 -2.52
C LEU A 15 -27.66 -49.56 -3.50
N LYS A 16 -28.81 -48.92 -3.21
CA LYS A 16 -29.45 -47.90 -4.05
C LYS A 16 -28.40 -46.87 -4.50
N ARG A 17 -28.56 -46.33 -5.72
CA ARG A 17 -27.77 -45.22 -6.34
C ARG A 17 -27.59 -43.94 -5.48
N ARG A 18 -28.10 -43.91 -4.25
CA ARG A 18 -28.27 -42.72 -3.39
C ARG A 18 -27.14 -42.48 -2.37
N ASP A 19 -26.21 -43.40 -2.15
CA ASP A 19 -25.11 -43.18 -1.20
C ASP A 19 -23.73 -43.25 -1.88
N ARG A 20 -23.39 -42.23 -2.69
CA ARG A 20 -22.13 -42.16 -3.46
C ARG A 20 -20.89 -42.19 -2.56
N VAL A 21 -20.94 -41.46 -1.44
CA VAL A 21 -19.87 -41.45 -0.42
C VAL A 21 -19.66 -42.86 0.15
N ILE A 22 -20.74 -43.57 0.50
CA ILE A 22 -20.66 -44.94 1.03
C ILE A 22 -20.02 -45.89 0.03
N ARG A 23 -20.33 -45.77 -1.27
CA ARG A 23 -19.69 -46.59 -2.32
C ARG A 23 -18.19 -46.33 -2.43
N ARG A 24 -17.76 -45.07 -2.38
CA ARG A 24 -16.34 -44.73 -2.43
C ARG A 24 -15.60 -45.22 -1.18
N LEU A 25 -16.24 -45.13 -0.02
CA LEU A 25 -15.69 -45.68 1.22
C LEU A 25 -15.60 -47.22 1.18
N ALA A 26 -16.59 -47.91 0.60
CA ALA A 26 -16.53 -49.35 0.36
C ALA A 26 -15.38 -49.72 -0.60
N GLN A 27 -15.17 -48.94 -1.66
CA GLN A 27 -14.06 -49.12 -2.60
C GLN A 27 -12.69 -48.88 -1.94
N LEU A 28 -12.62 -47.99 -0.96
CA LEU A 28 -11.43 -47.77 -0.14
C LEU A 28 -11.13 -48.94 0.81
N GLY A 29 -12.10 -49.84 1.03
CA GLY A 29 -11.95 -51.01 1.90
C GLY A 29 -12.53 -50.83 3.31
N VAL A 30 -13.38 -49.83 3.52
CA VAL A 30 -14.09 -49.67 4.80
C VAL A 30 -15.09 -50.84 4.98
N PRO A 31 -15.04 -51.59 6.10
CA PRO A 31 -15.92 -52.74 6.29
C PRO A 31 -17.41 -52.38 6.29
N GLU A 32 -18.24 -53.27 5.73
CA GLU A 32 -19.67 -53.03 5.52
C GLU A 32 -20.43 -52.74 6.83
N GLU A 33 -19.99 -53.33 7.95
CA GLU A 33 -20.55 -53.11 9.29
C GLU A 33 -20.48 -51.64 9.75
N TYR A 34 -19.46 -50.89 9.33
CA TYR A 34 -19.34 -49.45 9.59
C TYR A 34 -20.18 -48.66 8.59
N LEU A 35 -20.22 -49.07 7.33
CA LEU A 35 -20.97 -48.38 6.28
C LEU A 35 -22.49 -48.39 6.50
N GLU A 36 -23.04 -49.50 7.02
CA GLU A 36 -24.48 -49.63 7.32
C GLU A 36 -24.96 -48.60 8.36
N ARG A 37 -24.09 -48.23 9.31
CA ARG A 37 -24.40 -47.26 10.37
C ARG A 37 -24.23 -45.81 9.92
N ARG A 38 -23.84 -45.56 8.66
CA ARG A 38 -23.63 -44.22 8.08
C ARG A 38 -22.67 -43.35 8.91
N TYR A 39 -23.07 -42.13 9.32
CA TYR A 39 -22.18 -41.18 10.00
C TYR A 39 -21.58 -41.75 11.29
N PRO A 40 -22.36 -42.31 12.26
CA PRO A 40 -21.80 -42.97 13.43
C PRO A 40 -20.81 -44.11 13.13
N GLY A 41 -21.05 -44.85 12.05
CA GLY A 41 -20.18 -45.97 11.68
C GLY A 41 -18.82 -45.50 11.17
N ILE A 42 -18.80 -44.48 10.32
CA ILE A 42 -17.52 -43.89 9.86
C ILE A 42 -16.77 -43.23 11.00
N VAL A 43 -17.47 -42.59 11.95
CA VAL A 43 -16.83 -42.08 13.18
C VAL A 43 -16.15 -43.21 13.94
N ALA A 44 -16.85 -44.33 14.20
CA ALA A 44 -16.26 -45.48 14.89
C ALA A 44 -15.04 -46.05 14.14
N PHE A 45 -15.12 -46.18 12.81
CA PHE A 45 -14.01 -46.66 12.01
C PHE A 45 -12.77 -45.77 12.11
N VAL A 46 -12.95 -44.44 12.06
CA VAL A 46 -11.86 -43.46 12.19
C VAL A 46 -11.25 -43.48 13.60
N MET A 47 -12.07 -43.64 14.64
CA MET A 47 -11.59 -43.76 16.02
C MET A 47 -10.69 -44.99 16.19
N ASP A 48 -11.03 -46.10 15.54
CA ASP A 48 -10.23 -47.33 15.57
C ASP A 48 -9.00 -47.26 14.65
N ASN A 49 -9.03 -46.40 13.61
CA ASN A 49 -8.01 -46.32 12.54
C ASN A 49 -7.66 -44.86 12.18
N PRO A 50 -7.05 -44.07 13.08
CA PRO A 50 -6.83 -42.63 12.87
C PRO A 50 -5.88 -42.31 11.70
N THR A 51 -5.00 -43.24 11.31
CA THR A 51 -4.07 -43.05 10.17
C THR A 51 -4.78 -43.01 8.82
N TRP A 52 -6.03 -43.49 8.74
CA TRP A 52 -6.81 -43.53 7.51
C TRP A 52 -7.55 -42.20 7.21
N ILE A 53 -7.46 -41.22 8.11
CA ILE A 53 -8.18 -39.94 7.94
C ILE A 53 -7.92 -39.29 6.57
N PRO A 54 -6.67 -39.14 6.08
CA PRO A 54 -6.43 -38.52 4.77
C PRO A 54 -7.12 -39.25 3.61
N ASP A 55 -7.07 -40.59 3.63
CA ASP A 55 -7.67 -41.43 2.58
C ASP A 55 -9.21 -41.39 2.64
N ILE A 56 -9.78 -41.40 3.84
CA ILE A 56 -11.23 -41.25 4.06
C ILE A 56 -11.72 -39.89 3.60
N VAL A 57 -10.99 -38.81 3.92
CA VAL A 57 -11.32 -37.45 3.46
C VAL A 57 -11.28 -37.37 1.93
N SER A 58 -10.25 -37.96 1.33
CA SER A 58 -10.10 -38.06 -0.13
C SER A 58 -11.25 -38.85 -0.77
N ALA A 59 -11.69 -39.95 -0.15
CA ALA A 59 -12.81 -40.76 -0.65
C ALA A 59 -14.19 -40.10 -0.43
N ILE A 60 -14.34 -39.29 0.62
CA ILE A 60 -15.56 -38.51 0.87
C ILE A 60 -15.70 -37.42 -0.20
N LEU A 61 -14.63 -36.70 -0.52
CA LEU A 61 -14.63 -35.67 -1.55
C LEU A 61 -14.70 -36.31 -2.96
N PRO A 62 -15.53 -35.80 -3.89
CA PRO A 62 -15.65 -36.40 -5.21
C PRO A 62 -14.36 -36.23 -6.04
N PRO A 63 -13.86 -37.29 -6.72
CA PRO A 63 -12.79 -37.17 -7.70
C PRO A 63 -13.27 -36.38 -8.93
N ASP A 64 -12.32 -35.82 -9.71
CA ASP A 64 -12.66 -34.96 -10.86
C ASP A 64 -13.50 -35.69 -11.92
N GLU A 65 -13.31 -37.00 -12.07
CA GLU A 65 -14.05 -37.85 -13.00
C GLU A 65 -15.55 -37.97 -12.64
N ASP A 66 -15.86 -38.22 -11.36
CA ASP A 66 -17.24 -38.27 -10.85
C ASP A 66 -17.98 -36.94 -11.06
N VAL A 67 -17.24 -35.82 -11.07
CA VAL A 67 -17.81 -34.48 -11.26
C VAL A 67 -18.11 -34.22 -12.74
N ALA A 68 -17.30 -34.74 -13.66
CA ALA A 68 -17.48 -34.61 -15.11
C ALA A 68 -18.73 -35.36 -15.62
N ASP A 69 -19.00 -36.55 -15.10
CA ASP A 69 -20.17 -37.37 -15.49
C ASP A 69 -21.51 -36.67 -15.19
N ASN A 70 -21.59 -35.91 -14.09
CA ASN A 70 -22.83 -35.17 -13.75
C ASN A 70 -23.15 -34.04 -14.74
N LEU A 71 -22.16 -33.48 -15.43
CA LEU A 71 -22.37 -32.39 -16.40
C LEU A 71 -22.81 -32.90 -17.77
N GLN A 72 -22.36 -34.08 -18.18
CA GLN A 72 -22.87 -34.75 -19.38
C GLN A 72 -24.36 -35.14 -19.23
N GLU A 73 -24.77 -35.65 -18.06
CA GLU A 73 -26.19 -35.96 -17.79
C GLU A 73 -27.07 -34.68 -17.75
N THR A 74 -26.54 -33.57 -17.23
CA THR A 74 -27.29 -32.30 -17.18
C THR A 74 -27.52 -31.69 -18.57
N LYS A 75 -26.60 -31.91 -19.53
CA LYS A 75 -26.76 -31.51 -20.94
C LYS A 75 -27.73 -32.42 -21.71
N ALA A 76 -27.94 -33.67 -21.29
CA ALA A 76 -28.75 -34.67 -22.00
C ALA A 76 -30.29 -34.57 -21.75
N GLY A 77 -30.78 -33.58 -21.00
CA GLY A 77 -32.21 -33.29 -20.87
C GLY A 77 -33.08 -34.34 -20.15
N LEU A 78 -32.55 -35.53 -19.82
CA LEU A 78 -33.29 -36.55 -19.09
C LEU A 78 -33.02 -36.43 -17.57
N LYS A 79 -34.07 -36.03 -16.82
CA LYS A 79 -34.23 -36.07 -15.35
C LYS A 79 -33.60 -34.92 -14.54
N LYS A 80 -34.12 -33.71 -14.69
CA LYS A 80 -33.88 -32.57 -13.78
C LYS A 80 -34.40 -32.72 -12.34
N VAL A 81 -35.11 -33.81 -11.98
CA VAL A 81 -35.89 -33.88 -10.72
C VAL A 81 -35.26 -34.76 -9.63
N LEU A 82 -34.18 -35.53 -9.90
CA LEU A 82 -33.67 -36.51 -8.91
C LEU A 82 -32.18 -36.45 -8.52
N ASN A 83 -31.34 -35.67 -9.21
CA ASN A 83 -29.90 -35.62 -8.92
C ASN A 83 -29.51 -34.32 -8.17
N PRO A 84 -28.81 -34.41 -7.03
CA PRO A 84 -28.36 -33.23 -6.28
C PRO A 84 -27.34 -32.42 -7.09
N THR A 85 -27.42 -31.09 -7.01
CA THR A 85 -26.45 -30.18 -7.64
C THR A 85 -25.05 -30.43 -7.09
N MET A 86 -23.99 -30.09 -7.84
CA MET A 86 -22.60 -30.23 -7.38
C MET A 86 -22.38 -29.56 -6.02
N LYS A 87 -22.95 -28.37 -5.83
CA LYS A 87 -23.00 -27.67 -4.54
C LYS A 87 -23.61 -28.51 -3.42
N GLN A 88 -24.73 -29.16 -3.68
CA GLN A 88 -25.41 -30.02 -2.71
C GLN A 88 -24.58 -31.27 -2.36
N GLN A 89 -23.86 -31.82 -3.33
CA GLN A 89 -22.94 -32.94 -3.11
C GLN A 89 -21.77 -32.53 -2.21
N PHE A 90 -21.14 -31.38 -2.46
CA PHE A 90 -20.10 -30.86 -1.57
C PHE A 90 -20.63 -30.54 -0.17
N ARG A 91 -21.87 -30.04 -0.04
CA ARG A 91 -22.53 -29.86 1.27
C ARG A 91 -22.68 -31.17 2.03
N GLU A 92 -23.12 -32.23 1.33
CA GLU A 92 -23.21 -33.57 1.93
C GLU A 92 -21.83 -34.06 2.37
N CYS A 93 -20.79 -33.86 1.56
CA CYS A 93 -19.41 -34.18 1.93
C CYS A 93 -18.97 -33.44 3.20
N MET A 94 -19.22 -32.13 3.30
CA MET A 94 -18.91 -31.37 4.53
C MET A 94 -19.68 -31.86 5.75
N CYS A 95 -20.90 -32.40 5.59
CA CYS A 95 -21.61 -33.04 6.69
C CYS A 95 -20.85 -34.29 7.17
N TRP A 96 -20.45 -35.19 6.26
CA TRP A 96 -19.65 -36.36 6.63
C TRP A 96 -18.35 -35.98 7.34
N LEU A 97 -17.63 -34.99 6.81
CA LEU A 97 -16.38 -34.51 7.41
C LEU A 97 -16.60 -33.92 8.81
N GLN A 98 -17.67 -33.14 9.01
CA GLN A 98 -18.00 -32.59 10.32
C GLN A 98 -18.29 -33.67 11.38
N TRP A 99 -18.96 -34.76 10.99
CA TRP A 99 -19.18 -35.88 11.91
C TRP A 99 -17.87 -36.51 12.37
N ILE A 100 -16.89 -36.63 11.47
CA ILE A 100 -15.54 -37.12 11.80
C ILE A 100 -14.79 -36.10 12.67
N MET A 101 -14.83 -34.81 12.31
CA MET A 101 -14.18 -33.73 13.07
C MET A 101 -14.62 -33.68 14.53
N PHE A 102 -15.91 -33.88 14.80
CA PHE A 102 -16.48 -33.77 16.15
C PHE A 102 -16.75 -35.11 16.83
N LEU A 103 -16.36 -36.23 16.19
CA LEU A 103 -16.60 -37.60 16.67
C LEU A 103 -18.05 -37.84 17.13
N GLY A 104 -19.01 -37.24 16.42
CA GLY A 104 -20.40 -37.19 16.85
C GLY A 104 -21.22 -36.14 16.11
N GLU A 105 -22.39 -35.80 16.66
CA GLU A 105 -23.31 -34.87 16.02
C GLU A 105 -22.73 -33.43 16.03
N PRO A 106 -22.43 -32.82 14.86
CA PRO A 106 -21.71 -31.54 14.79
C PRO A 106 -22.45 -30.39 15.49
N ALA A 107 -23.77 -30.34 15.36
CA ALA A 107 -24.59 -29.30 15.97
C ALA A 107 -24.52 -29.32 17.51
N VAL A 108 -24.39 -30.52 18.11
CA VAL A 108 -24.25 -30.68 19.55
C VAL A 108 -22.85 -30.24 20.00
N ALA A 109 -21.81 -30.68 19.29
CA ALA A 109 -20.43 -30.30 19.58
C ALA A 109 -20.21 -28.77 19.48
N LEU A 110 -20.67 -28.14 18.39
CA LEU A 110 -20.58 -26.69 18.20
C LEU A 110 -21.36 -25.91 19.28
N LYS A 111 -22.54 -26.41 19.70
CA LYS A 111 -23.32 -25.81 20.79
C LYS A 111 -22.65 -25.97 22.15
N ASN A 112 -21.87 -27.02 22.36
CA ASN A 112 -21.08 -27.20 23.58
C ASN A 112 -19.89 -26.24 23.59
N LEU A 113 -19.16 -26.12 22.48
CA LEU A 113 -18.07 -25.17 22.31
C LEU A 113 -18.52 -23.71 22.50
N SER A 114 -19.70 -23.34 21.98
CA SER A 114 -20.23 -21.98 22.13
C SER A 114 -20.64 -21.62 23.57
N LYS A 115 -20.91 -22.61 24.42
CA LYS A 115 -21.19 -22.39 25.86
C LYS A 115 -19.92 -22.25 26.69
N MET A 116 -18.81 -22.79 26.22
CA MET A 116 -17.52 -22.73 26.93
C MET A 116 -16.85 -21.36 26.79
N SER A 117 -17.20 -20.58 25.77
CA SER A 117 -16.69 -19.22 25.55
C SER A 117 -17.52 -18.19 26.31
N THR A 118 -17.03 -17.73 27.47
CA THR A 118 -17.69 -16.72 28.31
C THR A 118 -17.33 -15.28 27.94
N SER A 119 -16.21 -15.07 27.24
CA SER A 119 -15.76 -13.78 26.69
C SER A 119 -15.16 -13.96 25.30
N ARG A 120 -15.34 -12.96 24.43
CA ARG A 120 -14.70 -12.89 23.11
C ARG A 120 -13.34 -12.19 23.22
N GLY A 121 -12.40 -12.47 22.31
CA GLY A 121 -11.09 -11.84 22.25
C GLY A 121 -11.17 -10.47 21.61
N VAL A 122 -11.60 -10.44 20.34
CA VAL A 122 -11.69 -9.24 19.49
C VAL A 122 -13.08 -9.12 18.86
N CYS A 123 -13.53 -7.89 18.58
CA CYS A 123 -14.84 -7.65 18.00
C CYS A 123 -14.91 -8.00 16.52
N GLY A 124 -14.10 -7.34 15.68
CA GLY A 124 -14.06 -7.55 14.24
C GLY A 124 -15.40 -7.37 13.51
N ALA A 125 -16.35 -6.64 14.10
CA ALA A 125 -17.63 -6.37 13.46
C ALA A 125 -17.42 -5.48 12.24
N VAL A 126 -17.80 -5.96 11.06
CA VAL A 126 -17.63 -5.25 9.79
C VAL A 126 -18.74 -4.21 9.61
N TRP A 127 -18.37 -3.02 9.18
CA TRP A 127 -19.28 -1.91 8.90
C TRP A 127 -19.66 -1.83 7.42
N GLY A 128 -20.87 -1.34 7.17
CA GLY A 128 -21.31 -0.88 5.86
C GLY A 128 -21.01 0.61 5.62
N ASN A 129 -21.54 1.13 4.51
CA ASN A 129 -21.45 2.55 4.18
C ASN A 129 -22.41 3.37 5.06
N ASN A 130 -21.91 4.45 5.63
CA ASN A 130 -22.59 5.36 6.57
C ASN A 130 -23.00 4.73 7.90
N ASP A 131 -22.40 3.61 8.31
CA ASP A 131 -22.57 3.10 9.66
C ASP A 131 -21.90 4.03 10.68
N ILE A 132 -22.40 4.01 11.92
CA ILE A 132 -21.88 4.83 13.01
C ILE A 132 -20.78 4.07 13.75
N ALA A 133 -19.61 4.69 13.86
CA ALA A 133 -18.51 4.23 14.72
C ALA A 133 -18.00 5.35 15.63
N TYR A 134 -17.32 4.96 16.70
CA TYR A 134 -16.74 5.87 17.68
C TYR A 134 -15.21 5.84 17.59
N ARG A 135 -14.63 7.04 17.54
CA ARG A 135 -13.20 7.26 17.74
C ARG A 135 -12.98 7.85 19.12
N CYS A 136 -12.16 7.21 19.94
CA CYS A 136 -11.83 7.68 21.27
C CYS A 136 -10.35 8.02 21.30
N ARG A 137 -10.02 9.31 21.23
CA ARG A 137 -8.63 9.81 21.19
C ARG A 137 -7.82 9.41 22.41
N THR A 138 -8.49 9.11 23.52
CA THR A 138 -7.86 8.59 24.73
C THR A 138 -7.46 7.11 24.61
N CYS A 139 -8.27 6.30 23.92
CA CYS A 139 -8.09 4.84 23.82
C CYS A 139 -7.46 4.36 22.50
N GLU A 140 -7.60 5.11 21.42
CA GLU A 140 -7.03 4.76 20.12
C GLU A 140 -5.50 4.81 20.18
N HIS A 141 -4.84 3.91 19.45
CA HIS A 141 -3.40 4.01 19.22
C HIS A 141 -3.09 4.98 18.07
N ASP A 142 -3.98 5.10 17.09
CA ASP A 142 -3.83 6.03 15.99
C ASP A 142 -5.18 6.56 15.47
N PRO A 143 -5.19 7.63 14.64
CA PRO A 143 -6.41 8.27 14.17
C PRO A 143 -7.28 7.46 13.19
N THR A 144 -6.89 6.25 12.82
CA THR A 144 -7.69 5.37 11.97
C THR A 144 -8.51 4.37 12.76
N CYS A 145 -8.19 4.13 14.04
CA CYS A 145 -8.86 3.14 14.86
C CYS A 145 -10.28 3.59 15.21
N ALA A 146 -11.24 2.67 15.17
CA ALA A 146 -12.61 2.94 15.58
C ALA A 146 -13.30 1.69 16.14
N ILE A 147 -14.30 1.93 16.98
CA ILE A 147 -15.10 0.84 17.57
C ILE A 147 -16.58 1.05 17.28
N CYS A 148 -17.31 -0.06 17.15
CA CYS A 148 -18.74 -0.05 16.90
C CYS A 148 -19.50 0.48 18.13
N VAL A 149 -20.72 1.00 17.91
CA VAL A 149 -21.58 1.53 18.99
C VAL A 149 -21.73 0.57 20.17
N PRO A 150 -21.99 -0.74 19.99
CA PRO A 150 -22.06 -1.67 21.12
C PRO A 150 -20.75 -1.77 21.91
N CYS A 151 -19.59 -1.70 21.26
CA CYS A 151 -18.31 -1.79 21.96
C CYS A 151 -18.03 -0.54 22.79
N PHE A 152 -18.34 0.64 22.25
CA PHE A 152 -18.21 1.90 22.98
C PHE A 152 -19.12 1.94 24.21
N GLN A 153 -20.38 1.55 24.06
CA GLN A 153 -21.34 1.54 25.18
C GLN A 153 -20.99 0.53 26.28
N ASN A 154 -20.35 -0.59 25.93
CA ASN A 154 -19.95 -1.62 26.87
C ASN A 154 -18.49 -1.47 27.34
N GLY A 155 -17.77 -0.46 26.87
CA GLY A 155 -16.39 -0.14 27.25
C GLY A 155 -16.31 1.00 28.27
N ASN A 156 -15.15 1.15 28.89
CA ASN A 156 -14.90 2.26 29.80
C ASN A 156 -14.38 3.46 29.01
N HIS A 157 -15.31 4.33 28.61
CA HIS A 157 -15.01 5.60 27.92
C HIS A 157 -15.51 6.81 28.69
N LYS A 158 -15.72 6.66 30.00
CA LYS A 158 -16.16 7.75 30.85
C LYS A 158 -15.04 8.79 30.96
N ASP A 159 -15.38 10.06 30.75
CA ASP A 159 -14.45 11.19 30.83
C ASP A 159 -13.29 11.13 29.80
N HIS A 160 -13.46 10.37 28.72
CA HIS A 160 -12.51 10.32 27.60
C HIS A 160 -12.85 11.34 26.51
N ASP A 161 -11.85 11.74 25.74
CA ASP A 161 -12.05 12.50 24.50
C ASP A 161 -12.45 11.54 23.38
N TYR A 162 -13.61 11.77 22.76
CA TYR A 162 -14.10 10.96 21.66
C TYR A 162 -14.90 11.79 20.64
N SER A 163 -15.04 11.24 19.43
CA SER A 163 -15.90 11.77 18.37
C SER A 163 -16.61 10.65 17.64
N ILE A 164 -17.76 10.99 17.06
CA ILE A 164 -18.54 10.09 16.21
C ILE A 164 -18.05 10.22 14.77
N ILE A 165 -17.89 9.10 14.09
CA ILE A 165 -17.55 9.04 12.67
C ILE A 165 -18.60 8.22 11.91
N TYR A 166 -18.74 8.52 10.62
CA TYR A 166 -19.51 7.73 9.66
C TYR A 166 -18.54 6.92 8.82
N THR A 167 -18.73 5.61 8.76
CA THR A 167 -17.78 4.69 8.13
C THR A 167 -18.07 4.52 6.64
N GLY A 168 -17.03 4.42 5.82
CA GLY A 168 -17.13 3.98 4.41
C GLY A 168 -16.84 2.48 4.23
N GLY A 169 -16.97 1.69 5.31
CA GLY A 169 -16.44 0.34 5.45
C GLY A 169 -15.46 0.23 6.62
N GLY A 170 -14.91 -0.97 6.86
CA GLY A 170 -13.94 -1.26 7.93
C GLY A 170 -14.46 -2.26 8.96
N CYS A 171 -13.71 -2.50 10.05
CA CYS A 171 -14.16 -3.35 11.15
C CYS A 171 -13.80 -2.77 12.53
N CYS A 172 -14.53 -3.21 13.55
CA CYS A 172 -14.37 -2.76 14.93
C CYS A 172 -13.08 -3.29 15.58
N ASP A 173 -12.28 -2.37 16.10
CA ASP A 173 -10.96 -2.63 16.72
C ASP A 173 -11.03 -3.05 18.21
N CYS A 174 -12.22 -3.14 18.80
CA CYS A 174 -12.36 -3.43 20.22
C CYS A 174 -11.80 -4.84 20.56
N GLY A 175 -10.91 -4.88 21.56
CA GLY A 175 -10.20 -6.09 21.96
C GLY A 175 -8.89 -6.33 21.20
N ASP A 176 -8.60 -5.56 20.15
CA ASP A 176 -7.32 -5.65 19.47
C ASP A 176 -6.31 -4.73 20.18
N VAL A 177 -5.40 -5.31 20.95
CA VAL A 177 -4.36 -4.57 21.69
C VAL A 177 -3.41 -3.80 20.78
N THR A 178 -3.42 -4.11 19.49
CA THR A 178 -2.60 -3.41 18.49
C THR A 178 -3.22 -2.11 17.99
N ALA A 179 -4.53 -1.95 18.14
CA ALA A 179 -5.29 -0.79 17.66
C ALA A 179 -5.95 0.00 18.80
N TRP A 180 -6.24 -0.66 19.92
CA TRP A 180 -7.01 -0.08 21.02
C TRP A 180 -6.40 -0.41 22.38
N LYS A 181 -6.30 0.58 23.27
CA LYS A 181 -5.77 0.37 24.63
C LYS A 181 -6.70 -0.51 25.46
N ARG A 182 -6.10 -1.33 26.33
CA ARG A 182 -6.81 -2.32 27.18
C ARG A 182 -7.87 -1.70 28.09
N GLU A 183 -7.64 -0.48 28.57
CA GLU A 183 -8.58 0.21 29.46
C GLU A 183 -9.89 0.56 28.73
N GLY A 184 -9.83 0.72 27.41
CA GLY A 184 -10.98 0.97 26.54
C GLY A 184 -11.68 -0.28 26.02
N PHE A 185 -11.22 -1.49 26.39
CA PHE A 185 -11.84 -2.74 25.97
C PHE A 185 -13.23 -2.93 26.59
N CYS A 186 -14.19 -3.34 25.77
CA CYS A 186 -15.54 -3.59 26.26
C CYS A 186 -15.59 -4.83 27.16
N SER A 187 -16.70 -4.99 27.89
CA SER A 187 -16.90 -6.16 28.75
C SER A 187 -16.87 -7.50 27.98
N LYS A 188 -17.14 -7.49 26.68
CA LYS A 188 -17.21 -8.69 25.83
C LYS A 188 -15.92 -9.03 25.08
N HIS A 189 -15.04 -8.06 24.83
CA HIS A 189 -13.82 -8.25 24.03
C HIS A 189 -12.61 -7.87 24.88
N LYS A 190 -11.81 -8.86 25.31
CA LYS A 190 -10.77 -8.67 26.34
C LYS A 190 -9.33 -8.90 25.86
N GLY A 191 -9.12 -9.06 24.55
CA GLY A 191 -7.81 -9.37 23.99
C GLY A 191 -7.77 -10.75 23.34
N ALA A 192 -7.09 -10.90 22.21
CA ALA A 192 -6.88 -12.19 21.56
C ALA A 192 -6.10 -13.18 22.45
N GLU A 193 -5.26 -12.68 23.34
CA GLU A 193 -4.50 -13.47 24.32
C GLU A 193 -5.38 -14.11 25.42
N GLN A 194 -6.63 -13.66 25.58
CA GLN A 194 -7.59 -14.28 26.49
C GLN A 194 -8.38 -15.42 25.81
N ILE A 195 -8.19 -15.62 24.51
CA ILE A 195 -8.80 -16.74 23.78
C ILE A 195 -8.17 -18.02 24.30
N GLN A 196 -8.97 -18.84 24.96
CA GLN A 196 -8.54 -20.17 25.38
C GLN A 196 -8.27 -21.03 24.13
N PRO A 197 -7.21 -21.85 24.13
CA PRO A 197 -6.97 -22.79 23.05
C PRO A 197 -8.16 -23.75 22.91
N LEU A 198 -8.33 -24.29 21.71
CA LEU A 198 -9.33 -25.34 21.49
C LEU A 198 -8.97 -26.54 22.39
N PRO A 199 -9.92 -27.12 23.15
CA PRO A 199 -9.61 -28.27 24.01
C PRO A 199 -8.95 -29.39 23.21
N GLU A 200 -7.94 -30.05 23.79
CA GLU A 200 -7.10 -31.05 23.10
C GLU A 200 -7.94 -32.12 22.41
N GLU A 201 -8.99 -32.63 23.07
CA GLU A 201 -9.93 -33.61 22.50
C GLU A 201 -10.52 -33.18 21.14
N PHE A 202 -10.86 -31.88 20.99
CA PHE A 202 -11.35 -31.34 19.72
C PHE A 202 -10.20 -31.00 18.76
N ALA A 203 -9.07 -30.53 19.27
CA ALA A 203 -7.92 -30.20 18.42
C ALA A 203 -7.37 -31.46 17.71
N ASP A 204 -7.31 -32.57 18.42
CA ASP A 204 -6.82 -33.87 17.93
C ASP A 204 -7.77 -34.51 16.92
N SER A 205 -9.08 -34.31 17.07
CA SER A 205 -10.09 -34.86 16.15
C SER A 205 -10.34 -33.96 14.93
N VAL A 206 -10.42 -32.64 15.12
CA VAL A 206 -10.73 -31.67 14.06
C VAL A 206 -9.51 -31.42 13.16
N GLY A 207 -8.31 -31.35 13.75
CA GLY A 207 -7.07 -30.98 13.06
C GLY A 207 -6.75 -31.83 11.84
N PRO A 208 -6.57 -33.16 11.97
CA PRO A 208 -6.21 -34.03 10.85
C PRO A 208 -7.22 -34.01 9.70
N VAL A 209 -8.51 -33.86 10.00
CA VAL A 209 -9.57 -33.79 8.98
C VAL A 209 -9.52 -32.45 8.24
N LEU A 210 -9.30 -31.34 8.95
CA LEU A 210 -9.10 -30.03 8.33
C LEU A 210 -7.85 -30.00 7.46
N ASP A 211 -6.73 -30.54 7.93
CA ASP A 211 -5.48 -30.57 7.15
C ASP A 211 -5.67 -31.31 5.83
N ALA A 212 -6.29 -32.50 5.86
CA ALA A 212 -6.59 -33.27 4.65
C ALA A 212 -7.59 -32.53 3.72
N LEU A 213 -8.62 -31.90 4.27
CA LEU A 213 -9.57 -31.09 3.50
C LEU A 213 -8.88 -29.89 2.83
N PHE A 214 -8.01 -29.20 3.57
CA PHE A 214 -7.28 -28.03 3.11
C PHE A 214 -6.26 -28.38 2.02
N ILE A 215 -5.61 -29.53 2.12
CA ILE A 215 -4.76 -30.05 1.03
C ILE A 215 -5.59 -30.31 -0.23
N CYS A 216 -6.75 -30.97 -0.11
CA CYS A 216 -7.63 -31.20 -1.25
C CYS A 216 -8.13 -29.87 -1.86
N TRP A 217 -8.57 -28.94 -1.01
CA TRP A 217 -9.05 -27.62 -1.43
C TRP A 217 -7.97 -26.83 -2.17
N LYS A 218 -6.74 -26.79 -1.62
CA LYS A 218 -5.58 -26.19 -2.27
C LYS A 218 -5.35 -26.78 -3.65
N ASN A 219 -5.33 -28.11 -3.77
CA ASN A 219 -5.05 -28.78 -5.02
C ASN A 219 -6.09 -28.43 -6.10
N LYS A 220 -7.39 -28.37 -5.75
CA LYS A 220 -8.43 -27.95 -6.69
C LYS A 220 -8.30 -26.50 -7.13
N LEU A 221 -7.90 -25.60 -6.22
CA LEU A 221 -7.64 -24.20 -6.56
C LEU A 221 -6.42 -24.05 -7.47
N VAL A 222 -5.33 -24.78 -7.20
CA VAL A 222 -4.13 -24.79 -8.05
C VAL A 222 -4.45 -25.32 -9.44
N SER A 223 -5.22 -26.41 -9.55
CA SER A 223 -5.67 -26.92 -10.86
C SER A 223 -6.52 -25.89 -11.62
N ALA A 224 -7.40 -25.15 -10.94
CA ALA A 224 -8.16 -24.08 -11.56
C ALA A 224 -7.28 -22.89 -11.99
N GLU A 225 -6.25 -22.54 -11.22
CA GLU A 225 -5.29 -21.46 -11.55
C GLU A 225 -4.49 -21.78 -12.83
N ILE A 226 -3.90 -22.97 -12.91
CA ILE A 226 -3.08 -23.41 -14.06
C ILE A 226 -3.89 -23.30 -15.35
N ILE A 227 -5.12 -23.79 -15.34
CA ILE A 227 -6.00 -23.79 -16.52
C ILE A 227 -6.43 -22.37 -16.92
N CYS A 228 -6.52 -21.44 -15.97
CA CYS A 228 -6.83 -20.05 -16.30
C CYS A 228 -5.65 -19.30 -16.95
N GLN A 229 -4.41 -19.79 -16.75
CA GLN A 229 -3.21 -19.20 -17.35
C GLN A 229 -2.94 -19.74 -18.77
N GLU A 230 -3.41 -20.94 -19.11
CA GLU A 230 -3.30 -21.51 -20.45
C GLU A 230 -4.40 -20.93 -21.38
N ASN A 231 -3.99 -20.34 -22.51
CA ASN A 231 -4.85 -19.61 -23.46
C ASN A 231 -6.22 -20.28 -23.77
N PRO A 232 -7.33 -19.52 -23.86
CA PRO A 232 -8.67 -20.06 -24.08
C PRO A 232 -8.90 -20.36 -25.57
N LYS A 233 -8.29 -21.44 -26.08
CA LYS A 233 -8.68 -22.02 -27.36
C LYS A 233 -8.99 -23.50 -27.17
N THR A 234 -10.29 -23.79 -27.24
CA THR A 234 -10.99 -25.08 -27.37
C THR A 234 -11.29 -25.94 -26.12
N SER A 235 -12.58 -26.30 -26.03
CA SER A 235 -13.22 -27.41 -25.31
C SER A 235 -13.90 -27.13 -23.95
N ASP A 236 -15.05 -27.79 -23.77
CA ASP A 236 -15.87 -27.89 -22.54
C ASP A 236 -15.08 -28.34 -21.28
N CYS A 237 -13.85 -28.83 -21.45
CA CYS A 237 -12.98 -29.35 -20.38
C CYS A 237 -12.45 -28.23 -19.45
N ILE A 238 -12.23 -27.01 -19.98
CA ILE A 238 -11.71 -25.84 -19.23
C ILE A 238 -12.68 -25.37 -18.14
N PHE A 239 -13.99 -25.54 -18.35
CA PHE A 239 -15.02 -25.09 -17.40
C PHE A 239 -15.13 -25.97 -16.15
N MET A 240 -14.65 -27.22 -16.19
CA MET A 240 -14.88 -28.16 -15.10
C MET A 240 -14.06 -27.84 -13.85
N PRO A 241 -12.73 -27.65 -13.92
CA PRO A 241 -11.93 -27.40 -12.71
C PRO A 241 -12.26 -26.06 -12.06
N LYS A 242 -12.53 -25.02 -12.86
CA LYS A 242 -13.00 -23.72 -12.37
C LYS A 242 -14.34 -23.83 -11.63
N LYS A 243 -15.28 -24.63 -12.15
CA LYS A 243 -16.58 -24.87 -11.51
C LYS A 243 -16.44 -25.69 -10.23
N VAL A 244 -15.62 -26.74 -10.25
CA VAL A 244 -15.31 -27.57 -9.07
C VAL A 244 -14.71 -26.71 -7.96
N ALA A 245 -13.70 -25.90 -8.29
CA ALA A 245 -13.05 -25.00 -7.35
C ALA A 245 -14.03 -23.98 -6.76
N ASN A 246 -14.91 -23.39 -7.57
CA ASN A 246 -15.94 -22.46 -7.09
C ASN A 246 -16.90 -23.11 -6.08
N GLU A 247 -17.46 -24.27 -6.42
CA GLU A 247 -18.45 -24.94 -5.56
C GLU A 247 -17.81 -25.48 -4.27
N LEU A 248 -16.62 -26.08 -4.36
CA LEU A 248 -15.89 -26.56 -3.18
C LEU A 248 -15.53 -25.39 -2.26
N THR A 249 -14.94 -24.31 -2.81
CA THR A 249 -14.60 -23.10 -2.06
C THR A 249 -15.81 -22.54 -1.34
N TYR A 250 -16.95 -22.39 -2.03
CA TYR A 250 -18.15 -21.85 -1.42
C TYR A 250 -18.59 -22.65 -0.18
N VAL A 251 -18.59 -23.98 -0.27
CA VAL A 251 -19.09 -24.85 0.79
C VAL A 251 -18.08 -24.96 1.95
N VAL A 252 -16.77 -25.05 1.64
CA VAL A 252 -15.72 -25.03 2.68
C VAL A 252 -15.76 -23.71 3.46
N VAL A 253 -15.79 -22.58 2.74
CA VAL A 253 -15.88 -21.26 3.36
C VAL A 253 -17.14 -21.11 4.21
N GLU A 254 -18.28 -21.63 3.76
CA GLU A 254 -19.51 -21.61 4.54
C GLU A 254 -19.40 -22.38 5.86
N MET A 255 -18.82 -23.59 5.82
CA MET A 255 -18.59 -24.39 7.02
C MET A 255 -17.63 -23.67 7.99
N LEU A 256 -16.53 -23.11 7.48
CA LEU A 256 -15.55 -22.40 8.31
C LEU A 256 -16.12 -21.12 8.91
N LEU A 257 -16.97 -20.38 8.18
CA LEU A 257 -17.67 -19.21 8.73
C LEU A 257 -18.61 -19.61 9.88
N GLU A 258 -19.32 -20.72 9.76
CA GLU A 258 -20.16 -21.23 10.85
C GLU A 258 -19.31 -21.62 12.06
N PHE A 259 -18.17 -22.29 11.87
CA PHE A 259 -17.22 -22.60 12.94
C PHE A 259 -16.75 -21.32 13.65
N CYS A 260 -16.31 -20.31 12.88
CA CYS A 260 -15.84 -19.03 13.39
C CYS A 260 -16.93 -18.22 14.10
N LYS A 261 -18.21 -18.47 13.80
CA LYS A 261 -19.35 -17.85 14.46
C LYS A 261 -19.66 -18.48 15.81
N GLN A 262 -19.44 -19.79 15.95
CA GLN A 262 -19.78 -20.58 17.13
C GLN A 262 -18.68 -20.57 18.20
N SER A 263 -17.40 -20.54 17.80
CA SER A 263 -16.28 -20.58 18.75
C SER A 263 -15.06 -19.80 18.24
N GLU A 264 -14.50 -18.96 19.11
CA GLU A 264 -13.24 -18.25 18.84
C GLU A 264 -12.01 -19.12 18.99
N SER A 265 -12.04 -20.10 19.89
CA SER A 265 -10.95 -21.08 19.98
C SER A 265 -10.86 -21.89 18.69
N LEU A 266 -12.02 -22.19 18.08
CA LEU A 266 -12.08 -22.84 16.77
C LEU A 266 -11.66 -21.89 15.64
N LEU A 267 -11.98 -20.59 15.71
CA LEU A 267 -11.48 -19.58 14.78
C LEU A 267 -9.94 -19.50 14.80
N SER A 268 -9.35 -19.34 15.99
CA SER A 268 -7.88 -19.29 16.16
C SER A 268 -7.22 -20.60 15.73
N PHE A 269 -7.86 -21.74 16.01
CA PHE A 269 -7.38 -23.03 15.52
C PHE A 269 -7.42 -23.12 13.98
N VAL A 270 -8.54 -22.75 13.34
CA VAL A 270 -8.68 -22.73 11.88
C VAL A 270 -7.67 -21.79 11.24
N SER A 271 -7.49 -20.58 11.78
CA SER A 271 -6.56 -19.60 11.23
C SER A 271 -5.12 -20.12 11.24
N ARG A 272 -4.68 -20.74 12.35
CA ARG A 272 -3.37 -21.40 12.45
C ARG A 272 -3.23 -22.54 11.45
N ARG A 273 -4.26 -23.38 11.30
CA ARG A 273 -4.27 -24.50 10.32
C ARG A 273 -4.17 -24.01 8.87
N VAL A 274 -4.82 -22.90 8.52
CA VAL A 274 -4.71 -22.31 7.17
C VAL A 274 -3.27 -21.89 6.87
N ILE A 275 -2.54 -21.37 7.86
CA ILE A 275 -1.13 -20.98 7.73
C ILE A 275 -0.21 -22.21 7.65
N LEU A 276 -0.50 -23.25 8.44
CA LEU A 276 0.30 -24.47 8.50
C LEU A 276 0.33 -25.24 7.18
N VAL A 277 -0.77 -25.22 6.41
CA VAL A 277 -0.82 -25.86 5.09
C VAL A 277 -0.08 -25.00 4.07
N VAL A 278 1.16 -25.37 3.78
CA VAL A 278 2.05 -24.67 2.84
C VAL A 278 1.35 -24.34 1.52
N GLY A 279 1.36 -23.06 1.14
CA GLY A 279 0.82 -22.56 -0.12
C GLY A 279 -0.70 -22.33 -0.14
N LEU A 280 -1.43 -22.67 0.93
CA LEU A 280 -2.88 -22.52 0.97
C LEU A 280 -3.27 -21.04 1.03
N LEU A 281 -2.70 -20.27 1.97
CA LEU A 281 -3.04 -18.86 2.13
C LEU A 281 -2.75 -18.07 0.85
N GLU A 282 -1.64 -18.37 0.19
CA GLU A 282 -1.20 -17.77 -1.07
C GLU A 282 -2.16 -18.05 -2.22
N ILE A 283 -2.67 -19.27 -2.36
CA ILE A 283 -3.67 -19.57 -3.39
C ILE A 283 -5.03 -18.97 -3.04
N LEU A 284 -5.42 -18.92 -1.75
CA LEU A 284 -6.69 -18.32 -1.34
C LEU A 284 -6.73 -16.84 -1.70
N VAL A 285 -5.68 -16.08 -1.41
CA VAL A 285 -5.59 -14.66 -1.77
C VAL A 285 -5.59 -14.46 -3.29
N ARG A 286 -4.84 -15.28 -4.04
CA ARG A 286 -4.78 -15.17 -5.52
C ARG A 286 -6.05 -15.67 -6.22
N SER A 287 -6.86 -16.48 -5.55
CA SER A 287 -8.02 -17.14 -6.16
C SER A 287 -9.12 -16.19 -6.63
N GLU A 288 -9.18 -14.97 -6.09
CA GLU A 288 -10.11 -13.93 -6.58
C GLU A 288 -10.00 -13.70 -8.09
N ARG A 289 -8.79 -13.87 -8.67
CA ARG A 289 -8.53 -13.69 -10.10
C ARG A 289 -9.25 -14.69 -11.00
N PHE A 290 -9.68 -15.83 -10.45
CA PHE A 290 -10.35 -16.88 -11.24
C PHE A 290 -11.63 -17.44 -10.59
N LEU A 291 -11.94 -17.12 -9.34
CA LEU A 291 -13.23 -17.45 -8.75
C LEU A 291 -14.34 -16.54 -9.28
N SER A 292 -15.58 -16.99 -9.15
CA SER A 292 -16.74 -16.14 -9.42
C SER A 292 -16.88 -15.08 -8.33
N GLU A 293 -17.35 -13.89 -8.68
CA GLU A 293 -17.50 -12.73 -7.78
C GLU A 293 -18.23 -13.09 -6.47
N GLY A 294 -19.32 -13.85 -6.56
CA GLY A 294 -20.08 -14.28 -5.39
C GLY A 294 -19.32 -15.22 -4.44
N VAL A 295 -18.42 -16.06 -4.97
CA VAL A 295 -17.59 -16.97 -4.17
C VAL A 295 -16.39 -16.21 -3.60
N ALA A 296 -15.73 -15.37 -4.40
CA ALA A 296 -14.61 -14.54 -3.97
C ALA A 296 -15.02 -13.60 -2.81
N ARG A 297 -16.18 -12.95 -2.90
CA ARG A 297 -16.71 -12.11 -1.82
C ARG A 297 -16.96 -12.88 -0.53
N LYS A 298 -17.44 -14.13 -0.63
CA LYS A 298 -17.62 -15.00 0.54
C LYS A 298 -16.29 -15.47 1.14
N LEU A 299 -15.28 -15.73 0.29
CA LEU A 299 -13.93 -16.02 0.73
C LEU A 299 -13.32 -14.81 1.46
N ASN A 300 -13.51 -13.60 0.94
CA ASN A 300 -13.07 -12.36 1.58
C ASN A 300 -13.72 -12.17 2.96
N GLU A 301 -14.99 -12.56 3.14
CA GLU A 301 -15.67 -12.57 4.44
C GLU A 301 -14.97 -13.50 5.45
N LEU A 302 -14.57 -14.71 5.02
CA LEU A 302 -13.81 -15.63 5.87
C LEU A 302 -12.43 -15.05 6.20
N LEU A 303 -11.69 -14.55 5.20
CA LEU A 303 -10.36 -13.98 5.41
C LEU A 303 -10.41 -12.80 6.39
N LEU A 304 -11.39 -11.90 6.27
CA LEU A 304 -11.66 -10.82 7.24
C LEU A 304 -11.92 -11.37 8.64
N LYS A 305 -12.69 -12.46 8.75
CA LYS A 305 -12.99 -13.08 10.04
C LYS A 305 -11.73 -13.66 10.69
N LEU A 306 -10.84 -14.26 9.90
CA LEU A 306 -9.57 -14.83 10.37
C LEU A 306 -8.53 -13.77 10.76
N LEU A 307 -8.61 -12.54 10.22
CA LEU A 307 -7.75 -11.42 10.64
C LEU A 307 -7.88 -11.06 12.13
N GLY A 308 -8.93 -11.54 12.81
CA GLY A 308 -9.04 -11.41 14.26
C GLY A 308 -7.91 -12.11 15.02
N GLU A 309 -7.24 -13.11 14.42
CA GLU A 309 -6.08 -13.75 15.03
C GLU A 309 -4.77 -13.04 14.65
N PRO A 310 -3.96 -12.55 15.60
CA PRO A 310 -2.77 -11.75 15.32
C PRO A 310 -1.72 -12.45 14.43
N VAL A 311 -1.48 -13.75 14.67
CA VAL A 311 -0.52 -14.55 13.87
C VAL A 311 -1.00 -14.64 12.42
N PHE A 312 -2.29 -14.90 12.22
CA PHE A 312 -2.89 -14.92 10.89
C PHE A 312 -2.84 -13.56 10.23
N LYS A 313 -3.14 -12.48 10.95
CA LYS A 313 -3.08 -11.11 10.43
C LYS A 313 -1.69 -10.78 9.88
N TYR A 314 -0.63 -11.16 10.59
CA TYR A 314 0.76 -10.95 10.16
C TYR A 314 1.12 -11.78 8.92
N GLU A 315 0.82 -13.08 8.91
CA GLU A 315 1.10 -13.95 7.76
C GLU A 315 0.26 -13.58 6.52
N PHE A 316 -1.02 -13.21 6.73
CA PHE A 316 -1.86 -12.65 5.68
C PHE A 316 -1.27 -11.37 5.11
N GLY A 317 -0.77 -10.46 5.96
CA GLY A 317 -0.07 -9.25 5.53
C GLY A 317 1.07 -9.58 4.56
N LYS A 318 1.94 -10.54 4.90
CA LYS A 318 3.06 -10.96 4.04
C LYS A 318 2.59 -11.45 2.67
N VAL A 319 1.54 -12.28 2.63
CA VAL A 319 0.95 -12.79 1.38
C VAL A 319 0.28 -11.65 0.59
N PHE A 320 -0.45 -10.77 1.27
CA PHE A 320 -1.12 -9.61 0.67
C PHE A 320 -0.13 -8.67 -0.02
N LEU A 321 1.04 -8.43 0.58
CA LEU A 321 2.11 -7.63 -0.03
C LEU A 321 2.63 -8.22 -1.35
N SER A 322 2.54 -9.55 -1.52
CA SER A 322 2.90 -10.22 -2.79
C SER A 322 1.77 -10.16 -3.82
N TYR A 323 0.53 -10.09 -3.37
CA TYR A 323 -0.66 -9.97 -4.22
C TYR A 323 -0.89 -8.54 -4.74
N TYR A 324 -0.67 -7.53 -3.91
CA TYR A 324 -0.90 -6.11 -4.23
C TYR A 324 -0.31 -5.67 -5.58
N PRO A 325 1.00 -5.88 -5.87
CA PRO A 325 1.58 -5.45 -7.14
C PRO A 325 1.03 -6.25 -8.34
N LEU A 326 0.59 -7.50 -8.15
CA LEU A 326 0.02 -8.30 -9.25
C LEU A 326 -1.27 -7.64 -9.78
N VAL A 327 -2.15 -7.21 -8.87
CA VAL A 327 -3.39 -6.51 -9.24
C VAL A 327 -3.10 -5.19 -9.92
N VAL A 328 -2.20 -4.37 -9.35
CA VAL A 328 -1.84 -3.09 -9.96
C VAL A 328 -1.28 -3.29 -11.38
N CYS A 329 -0.43 -4.31 -11.59
CA CYS A 329 0.07 -4.65 -12.92
C CYS A 329 -1.04 -5.09 -13.89
N GLU A 330 -2.04 -5.84 -13.43
CA GLU A 330 -3.20 -6.22 -14.25
C GLU A 330 -4.02 -5.00 -14.67
N VAL A 331 -4.30 -4.09 -13.72
CA VAL A 331 -5.03 -2.85 -14.00
C VAL A 331 -4.26 -1.96 -14.98
N ILE A 332 -2.94 -1.82 -14.81
CA ILE A 332 -2.06 -1.13 -15.76
C ILE A 332 -2.12 -1.76 -17.16
N THR A 333 -2.18 -3.10 -17.24
CA THR A 333 -2.22 -3.82 -18.51
C THR A 333 -3.56 -3.65 -19.22
N GLU A 334 -4.68 -3.65 -18.47
CA GLU A 334 -6.00 -3.35 -19.02
C GLU A 334 -6.17 -1.87 -19.39
N GLY A 335 -5.45 -0.96 -18.71
CA GLY A 335 -5.44 0.47 -19.00
C GLY A 335 -6.71 1.22 -18.55
N THR A 336 -7.49 0.64 -17.63
CA THR A 336 -8.73 1.22 -17.11
C THR A 336 -8.99 0.84 -15.65
N ASP A 337 -9.49 1.78 -14.86
CA ASP A 337 -9.92 1.58 -13.46
C ASP A 337 -11.09 0.58 -13.32
N ASP A 338 -11.85 0.30 -14.39
CA ASP A 338 -12.88 -0.74 -14.36
C ASP A 338 -12.29 -2.13 -14.02
N ALA A 339 -11.01 -2.34 -14.32
CA ALA A 339 -10.28 -3.55 -13.94
C ALA A 339 -10.17 -3.69 -12.41
N LEU A 340 -9.99 -2.60 -11.67
CA LEU A 340 -9.84 -2.62 -10.22
C LEU A 340 -11.11 -3.16 -9.53
N ARG A 341 -12.30 -2.94 -10.11
CA ARG A 341 -13.57 -3.45 -9.60
C ARG A 341 -13.64 -4.98 -9.58
N LYS A 342 -12.84 -5.65 -10.41
CA LYS A 342 -12.73 -7.12 -10.43
C LYS A 342 -11.95 -7.67 -9.23
N TYR A 343 -11.20 -6.81 -8.52
CA TYR A 343 -10.28 -7.19 -7.44
C TYR A 343 -10.62 -6.49 -6.11
N PRO A 344 -11.80 -6.76 -5.53
CA PRO A 344 -12.22 -6.11 -4.29
C PRO A 344 -11.34 -6.46 -3.08
N LEU A 345 -10.53 -7.54 -3.12
CA LEU A 345 -9.59 -7.88 -2.05
C LEU A 345 -8.59 -6.75 -1.81
N LEU A 346 -8.00 -6.16 -2.86
CA LEU A 346 -7.04 -5.06 -2.71
C LEU A 346 -7.63 -3.94 -1.87
N SER A 347 -8.83 -3.49 -2.25
CA SER A 347 -9.47 -2.34 -1.59
C SER A 347 -9.99 -2.64 -0.19
N THR A 348 -10.43 -3.88 0.04
CA THR A 348 -10.97 -4.33 1.33
C THR A 348 -9.86 -4.49 2.36
N PHE A 349 -8.73 -5.08 1.98
CA PHE A 349 -7.68 -5.47 2.91
C PHE A 349 -6.57 -4.44 3.08
N SER A 350 -6.35 -3.52 2.13
CA SER A 350 -5.29 -2.49 2.28
C SER A 350 -5.50 -1.68 3.55
N VAL A 351 -6.72 -1.21 3.80
CA VAL A 351 -7.08 -0.49 5.04
C VAL A 351 -6.86 -1.38 6.26
N GLN A 352 -7.29 -2.63 6.25
CA GLN A 352 -7.18 -3.55 7.41
C GLN A 352 -5.75 -3.95 7.76
N ILE A 353 -4.78 -3.69 6.88
CA ILE A 353 -3.37 -4.06 7.08
C ILE A 353 -2.48 -2.82 7.22
N PHE A 354 -2.74 -1.76 6.46
CA PHE A 354 -1.88 -0.56 6.42
C PHE A 354 -2.24 0.48 7.48
N THR A 355 -3.37 0.30 8.18
CA THR A 355 -3.74 1.17 9.30
C THR A 355 -3.47 0.55 10.67
N VAL A 356 -2.87 -0.65 10.73
CA VAL A 356 -2.66 -1.36 12.00
C VAL A 356 -1.33 -0.97 12.63
N HIS A 357 -1.37 -0.25 13.76
CA HIS A 357 -0.19 0.38 14.37
C HIS A 357 0.97 -0.56 14.71
N THR A 358 0.71 -1.81 15.11
CA THR A 358 1.80 -2.76 15.40
C THR A 358 2.26 -3.57 14.19
N LEU A 359 1.37 -3.77 13.21
CA LEU A 359 1.65 -4.59 12.05
C LEU A 359 2.33 -3.79 10.95
N THR A 360 1.79 -2.62 10.61
CA THR A 360 2.26 -1.82 9.48
C THR A 360 3.74 -1.43 9.62
N PRO A 361 4.23 -0.91 10.76
CA PRO A 361 5.66 -0.60 10.92
C PRO A 361 6.55 -1.84 10.79
N ARG A 362 6.07 -2.99 11.28
CA ARG A 362 6.77 -4.28 11.15
C ARG A 362 6.87 -4.69 9.67
N LEU A 363 5.79 -4.57 8.89
CA LEU A 363 5.79 -4.83 7.45
C LEU A 363 6.68 -3.85 6.68
N VAL A 364 6.75 -2.58 7.10
CA VAL A 364 7.70 -1.61 6.51
C VAL A 364 9.14 -2.06 6.73
N LYS A 365 9.48 -2.48 7.95
CA LYS A 365 10.84 -2.86 8.32
C LYS A 365 11.27 -4.22 7.76
N GLU A 366 10.41 -5.23 7.86
CA GLU A 366 10.74 -6.63 7.53
C GLU A 366 10.41 -6.98 6.09
N MET A 367 9.37 -6.38 5.50
CA MET A 367 8.83 -6.76 4.19
C MET A 367 8.92 -5.65 3.13
N ASN A 368 9.56 -4.51 3.45
CA ASN A 368 9.70 -3.37 2.53
C ASN A 368 8.36 -2.84 1.97
N LEU A 369 7.30 -2.87 2.77
CA LEU A 369 5.95 -2.43 2.38
C LEU A 369 5.94 -1.10 1.61
N LEU A 370 6.57 -0.07 2.17
CA LEU A 370 6.56 1.27 1.57
C LEU A 370 7.29 1.32 0.21
N ALA A 371 8.37 0.54 0.05
CA ALA A 371 9.06 0.43 -1.23
C ALA A 371 8.20 -0.24 -2.31
N MET A 372 7.41 -1.25 -1.93
CA MET A 372 6.46 -1.92 -2.83
C MET A 372 5.39 -0.94 -3.32
N LEU A 373 4.79 -0.15 -2.41
CA LEU A 373 3.77 0.84 -2.77
C LEU A 373 4.31 1.95 -3.67
N LEU A 374 5.48 2.51 -3.34
CA LEU A 374 6.14 3.53 -4.17
C LEU A 374 6.48 3.00 -5.57
N ARG A 375 6.84 1.72 -5.68
CA ARG A 375 7.07 1.07 -6.97
C ARG A 375 5.78 0.94 -7.76
N CYS A 376 4.68 0.50 -7.14
CA CYS A 376 3.37 0.44 -7.81
C CYS A 376 2.96 1.80 -8.38
N LEU A 377 3.13 2.87 -7.58
CA LEU A 377 2.86 4.24 -8.03
C LEU A 377 3.75 4.66 -9.20
N GLY A 378 5.04 4.34 -9.12
CA GLY A 378 5.99 4.59 -10.21
C GLY A 378 5.67 3.83 -11.48
N ASP A 379 5.23 2.57 -11.38
CA ASP A 379 4.84 1.75 -12.54
C ASP A 379 3.59 2.33 -13.24
N ILE A 380 2.63 2.86 -12.48
CA ILE A 380 1.47 3.59 -13.03
C ILE A 380 1.95 4.82 -13.82
N PHE A 381 2.77 5.69 -13.20
CA PHE A 381 3.27 6.89 -13.87
C PHE A 381 4.13 6.58 -15.09
N ILE A 382 4.95 5.51 -15.04
CA ILE A 382 5.74 5.09 -16.19
C ILE A 382 4.85 4.61 -17.33
N HIS A 383 3.77 3.88 -17.02
CA HIS A 383 2.81 3.47 -18.02
C HIS A 383 2.10 4.68 -18.63
N CYS A 384 1.75 5.69 -17.83
CA CYS A 384 1.08 6.90 -18.28
C CYS A 384 2.02 7.97 -18.89
N ALA A 385 3.32 7.69 -19.00
CA ALA A 385 4.27 8.62 -19.59
C ALA A 385 4.18 8.66 -21.12
N GLY A 386 4.27 9.85 -21.70
CA GLY A 386 4.39 10.07 -23.13
C GLY A 386 5.82 9.91 -23.64
N GLU A 387 5.99 10.05 -24.96
CA GLU A 387 7.31 10.03 -25.61
C GLU A 387 8.22 11.18 -25.17
N ASP A 388 7.62 12.28 -24.73
CA ASP A 388 8.27 13.45 -24.15
C ASP A 388 8.78 13.22 -22.71
N GLY A 389 8.44 12.07 -22.11
CA GLY A 389 8.78 11.72 -20.74
C GLY A 389 7.90 12.41 -19.69
N ARG A 390 6.76 13.01 -20.08
CA ARG A 390 5.81 13.66 -19.18
C ARG A 390 4.54 12.82 -19.01
N LEU A 391 3.79 13.10 -17.94
CA LEU A 391 2.52 12.41 -17.68
C LEU A 391 1.45 12.81 -18.71
N GLN A 392 0.91 11.84 -19.43
CA GLN A 392 -0.24 12.02 -20.31
C GLN A 392 -1.54 11.98 -19.49
N VAL A 393 -2.16 13.14 -19.29
CA VAL A 393 -3.33 13.29 -18.41
C VAL A 393 -4.54 12.47 -18.88
N SER A 394 -4.76 12.33 -20.20
CA SER A 394 -5.84 11.50 -20.75
C SER A 394 -5.65 10.02 -20.41
N LYS A 395 -4.43 9.50 -20.60
CA LYS A 395 -4.07 8.12 -20.25
C LYS A 395 -4.09 7.88 -18.75
N TRP A 396 -3.64 8.86 -17.97
CA TRP A 396 -3.65 8.80 -16.51
C TRP A 396 -5.07 8.90 -15.93
N GLY A 397 -5.97 9.68 -16.54
CA GLY A 397 -7.36 9.80 -16.11
C GLY A 397 -8.11 8.46 -16.10
N ALA A 398 -7.74 7.53 -16.99
CA ALA A 398 -8.29 6.17 -17.00
C ALA A 398 -7.78 5.29 -15.84
N LEU A 399 -6.71 5.69 -15.16
CA LEU A 399 -6.07 4.99 -14.03
C LEU A 399 -6.08 5.85 -12.75
N TYR A 400 -6.96 6.86 -12.69
CA TYR A 400 -7.03 7.83 -11.61
C TYR A 400 -7.37 7.18 -10.27
N GLU A 401 -8.42 6.36 -10.21
CA GLU A 401 -8.88 5.71 -8.98
C GLU A 401 -7.81 4.76 -8.43
N THR A 402 -7.12 4.03 -9.32
CA THR A 402 -6.00 3.17 -8.95
C THR A 402 -4.81 3.98 -8.44
N THR A 403 -4.51 5.13 -9.06
CA THR A 403 -3.46 6.03 -8.60
C THR A 403 -3.77 6.54 -7.19
N ILE A 404 -4.97 7.11 -6.99
CA ILE A 404 -5.38 7.66 -5.69
C ILE A 404 -5.42 6.57 -4.63
N ARG A 405 -5.85 5.35 -4.97
CA ARG A 405 -5.79 4.20 -4.06
C ARG A 405 -4.38 3.96 -3.53
N VAL A 406 -3.39 3.84 -4.43
CA VAL A 406 -1.99 3.59 -4.05
C VAL A 406 -1.43 4.75 -3.22
N VAL A 407 -1.76 6.00 -3.58
CA VAL A 407 -1.32 7.19 -2.83
C VAL A 407 -1.93 7.23 -1.43
N GLU A 408 -3.22 6.91 -1.29
CA GLU A 408 -3.87 6.82 0.03
C GLU A 408 -3.32 5.69 0.88
N ASP A 409 -3.01 4.54 0.27
CA ASP A 409 -2.36 3.42 0.96
C ASP A 409 -0.94 3.82 1.44
N ILE A 410 -0.18 4.60 0.65
CA ILE A 410 1.09 5.21 1.10
C ILE A 410 0.84 6.16 2.29
N ARG A 411 -0.20 6.99 2.21
CA ARG A 411 -0.57 7.92 3.30
C ARG A 411 -0.92 7.17 4.58
N PHE A 412 -1.68 6.07 4.50
CA PHE A 412 -1.97 5.23 5.67
C PHE A 412 -0.69 4.70 6.30
N VAL A 413 0.24 4.15 5.49
CA VAL A 413 1.53 3.67 6.01
C VAL A 413 2.36 4.79 6.65
N MET A 414 2.40 5.97 6.03
CA MET A 414 3.14 7.13 6.53
C MET A 414 2.46 7.81 7.73
N SER A 415 1.18 7.55 7.99
CA SER A 415 0.45 8.13 9.13
C SER A 415 0.89 7.56 10.47
N HIS A 416 1.51 6.37 10.47
CA HIS A 416 2.13 5.79 11.65
C HIS A 416 3.38 6.58 11.99
N GLY A 417 3.35 7.43 13.02
CA GLY A 417 4.43 8.40 13.31
C GLY A 417 5.85 7.81 13.38
N ILE A 418 6.00 6.53 13.71
CA ILE A 418 7.30 5.83 13.69
C ILE A 418 7.85 5.58 12.28
N VAL A 419 6.98 5.45 11.26
CA VAL A 419 7.36 5.18 9.87
C VAL A 419 8.05 6.38 9.22
N PRO A 420 7.51 7.62 9.23
CA PRO A 420 8.23 8.79 8.74
C PRO A 420 9.57 9.02 9.44
N LYS A 421 9.66 8.80 10.76
CA LYS A 421 10.92 8.83 11.52
C LYS A 421 11.93 7.82 10.98
N PHE A 422 11.49 6.58 10.80
CA PHE A 422 12.32 5.51 10.24
C PHE A 422 12.77 5.81 8.81
N VAL A 423 11.89 6.33 7.97
CA VAL A 423 12.19 6.67 6.57
C VAL A 423 13.25 7.77 6.49
N THR A 424 13.07 8.85 7.26
CA THR A 424 13.96 10.02 7.25
C THR A 424 15.33 9.75 7.87
N ASN A 425 15.41 8.86 8.87
CA ASN A 425 16.66 8.52 9.54
C ASN A 425 17.43 7.37 8.87
N ALA A 426 16.75 6.32 8.39
CA ALA A 426 17.39 5.05 8.06
C ALA A 426 17.17 4.54 6.62
N GLN A 427 16.16 5.00 5.88
CA GLN A 427 15.82 4.46 4.54
C GLN A 427 16.02 5.47 3.41
N ARG A 428 17.28 5.69 3.01
CA ARG A 428 17.61 6.65 1.94
C ARG A 428 17.05 6.27 0.56
N ASP A 429 16.89 5.00 0.26
CA ASP A 429 16.36 4.58 -1.05
C ASP A 429 14.86 4.91 -1.21
N ILE A 430 14.11 4.89 -0.10
CA ILE A 430 12.69 5.28 -0.08
C ILE A 430 12.57 6.79 -0.38
N LEU A 431 13.37 7.62 0.30
CA LEU A 431 13.40 9.06 0.05
C LEU A 431 13.79 9.38 -1.39
N ARG A 432 14.84 8.75 -1.92
CA ARG A 432 15.26 8.92 -3.33
C ARG A 432 14.15 8.54 -4.31
N THR A 433 13.42 7.46 -4.03
CA THR A 433 12.28 7.04 -4.86
C THR A 433 11.17 8.07 -4.81
N TRP A 434 10.82 8.57 -3.62
CA TRP A 434 9.84 9.65 -3.47
C TRP A 434 10.27 10.90 -4.24
N MET A 435 11.50 11.37 -4.08
CA MET A 435 12.05 12.51 -4.82
C MET A 435 11.99 12.29 -6.33
N GLY A 436 12.30 11.08 -6.81
CA GLY A 436 12.20 10.73 -8.23
C GLY A 436 10.76 10.80 -8.77
N LEU A 437 9.76 10.39 -7.97
CA LEU A 437 8.34 10.53 -8.33
C LEU A 437 7.94 12.01 -8.39
N LEU A 438 8.35 12.81 -7.40
CA LEU A 438 8.09 14.25 -7.39
C LEU A 438 8.76 14.96 -8.58
N SER A 439 10.00 14.62 -8.92
CA SER A 439 10.71 15.14 -10.09
C SER A 439 10.01 14.80 -11.41
N PHE A 440 9.37 13.63 -11.50
CA PHE A 440 8.59 13.24 -12.69
C PHE A 440 7.31 14.07 -12.82
N LEU A 441 6.64 14.39 -11.71
CA LEU A 441 5.42 15.21 -11.69
C LEU A 441 5.71 16.72 -11.71
N GLN A 442 6.95 17.14 -11.43
CA GLN A 442 7.35 18.54 -11.42
C GLN A 442 7.14 19.17 -12.80
N GLY A 443 6.23 20.14 -12.88
CA GLY A 443 5.86 20.82 -14.12
C GLY A 443 4.91 20.02 -15.02
N MET A 444 4.17 19.04 -14.48
CA MET A 444 3.20 18.25 -15.25
C MET A 444 2.04 19.09 -15.78
N SER A 445 1.37 18.62 -16.84
CA SER A 445 0.25 19.31 -17.50
C SER A 445 0.53 20.80 -17.82
N PRO A 446 1.59 21.09 -18.60
CA PRO A 446 1.89 22.46 -19.02
C PRO A 446 0.76 23.04 -19.88
N LEU A 447 0.44 24.31 -19.63
CA LEU A 447 -0.45 25.13 -20.45
C LEU A 447 0.36 26.09 -21.29
N LYS A 448 0.04 26.20 -22.58
CA LYS A 448 0.66 27.18 -23.47
C LYS A 448 -0.40 28.12 -24.01
N ARG A 449 -0.14 29.42 -23.97
CA ARG A 449 -1.13 30.41 -24.43
C ARG A 449 -1.42 30.22 -25.92
N GLU A 450 -2.71 30.16 -26.25
CA GLU A 450 -3.15 30.00 -27.63
C GLU A 450 -3.50 31.35 -28.27
N ASN A 451 -2.84 31.63 -29.39
CA ASN A 451 -3.10 32.82 -30.20
C ASN A 451 -4.03 32.52 -31.39
N GLY A 452 -4.40 31.26 -31.60
CA GLY A 452 -5.20 30.75 -32.74
C GLY A 452 -6.66 30.47 -32.42
N GLN A 453 -7.28 29.53 -33.16
CA GLN A 453 -8.60 28.99 -32.81
C GLN A 453 -8.50 28.16 -31.51
N PRO A 454 -9.55 28.12 -30.67
CA PRO A 454 -9.57 27.30 -29.46
C PRO A 454 -9.28 25.84 -29.78
N PRO A 455 -8.66 25.08 -28.88
CA PRO A 455 -8.38 23.67 -29.11
C PRO A 455 -9.70 22.88 -29.16
N GLU A 456 -9.79 21.88 -30.05
CA GLU A 456 -11.01 21.11 -30.29
C GLU A 456 -11.35 20.10 -29.18
N GLU A 457 -10.39 19.75 -28.32
CA GLU A 457 -10.58 18.80 -27.21
C GLU A 457 -10.20 19.45 -25.87
N GLU A 458 -11.20 19.75 -25.04
CA GLU A 458 -10.99 20.09 -23.63
C GLU A 458 -10.70 18.82 -22.83
N ASN A 459 -9.66 18.84 -22.01
CA ASN A 459 -9.32 17.73 -21.14
C ASN A 459 -10.11 17.83 -19.83
N ASP A 460 -11.19 17.08 -19.71
CA ASP A 460 -12.08 17.06 -18.54
C ASP A 460 -11.39 16.65 -17.23
N ASN A 461 -10.16 16.11 -17.28
CA ASN A 461 -9.44 15.56 -16.13
C ASN A 461 -8.46 16.54 -15.46
N VAL A 462 -8.37 17.80 -15.89
CA VAL A 462 -7.42 18.79 -15.34
C VAL A 462 -7.62 19.02 -13.84
N ASN A 463 -8.87 18.99 -13.38
CA ASN A 463 -9.23 19.08 -11.96
C ASN A 463 -8.67 17.93 -11.10
N LEU A 464 -8.53 16.72 -11.66
CA LEU A 464 -8.04 15.54 -10.95
C LEU A 464 -6.57 15.69 -10.53
N LEU A 465 -5.77 16.46 -11.28
CA LEU A 465 -4.38 16.72 -10.95
C LEU A 465 -4.21 17.54 -9.67
N PHE A 466 -5.15 18.43 -9.36
CA PHE A 466 -5.15 19.15 -8.07
C PHE A 466 -5.47 18.22 -6.90
N VAL A 467 -6.32 17.21 -7.12
CA VAL A 467 -6.57 16.18 -6.11
C VAL A 467 -5.32 15.33 -5.87
N LEU A 468 -4.59 14.99 -6.95
CA LEU A 468 -3.31 14.31 -6.84
C LEU A 468 -2.28 15.14 -6.05
N ASP A 469 -2.11 16.42 -6.39
CA ASP A 469 -1.24 17.35 -5.67
C ASP A 469 -1.58 17.42 -4.17
N HIS A 470 -2.88 17.47 -3.84
CA HIS A 470 -3.36 17.47 -2.46
C HIS A 470 -3.01 16.18 -1.72
N SER A 471 -3.26 15.01 -2.34
CA SER A 471 -2.90 13.73 -1.72
C SER A 471 -1.40 13.61 -1.48
N PHE A 472 -0.57 14.14 -2.38
CA PHE A 472 0.88 14.21 -2.18
C PHE A 472 1.28 15.19 -1.07
N ALA A 473 0.63 16.35 -0.98
CA ALA A 473 0.85 17.32 0.09
C ALA A 473 0.56 16.74 1.48
N ASN A 474 -0.45 15.86 1.60
CA ASN A 474 -0.71 15.14 2.85
C ASN A 474 0.45 14.22 3.24
N ILE A 475 1.09 13.55 2.28
CA ILE A 475 2.30 12.75 2.52
C ILE A 475 3.49 13.65 2.86
N HIS A 476 3.62 14.82 2.21
CA HIS A 476 4.66 15.81 2.54
C HIS A 476 4.57 16.21 4.01
N SER A 477 3.39 16.55 4.52
CA SER A 477 3.20 16.90 5.94
C SER A 477 3.72 15.80 6.86
N LEU A 478 3.33 14.55 6.63
CA LEU A 478 3.75 13.41 7.44
C LEU A 478 5.27 13.18 7.38
N LEU A 479 5.87 13.31 6.20
CA LEU A 479 7.31 13.16 6.00
C LEU A 479 8.09 14.26 6.73
N VAL A 480 7.63 15.50 6.60
CA VAL A 480 8.18 16.67 7.29
C VAL A 480 8.00 16.55 8.80
N ASP A 481 6.87 16.02 9.28
CA ASP A 481 6.65 15.72 10.70
C ASP A 481 7.64 14.70 11.24
N GLY A 482 7.86 13.61 10.50
CA GLY A 482 8.89 12.62 10.83
C GLY A 482 10.29 13.22 10.94
N ALA A 483 10.69 14.01 9.94
CA ALA A 483 12.05 14.58 9.86
C ALA A 483 12.38 15.53 11.01
N PHE A 484 11.39 16.24 11.56
CA PHE A 484 11.57 17.22 12.63
C PHE A 484 11.33 16.69 14.04
N SER A 485 10.98 15.41 14.20
CA SER A 485 10.71 14.79 15.50
C SER A 485 11.99 14.31 16.20
N SER A 486 11.94 14.13 17.53
CA SER A 486 13.08 13.69 18.35
C SER A 486 13.37 12.18 18.21
N ASN A 487 14.65 11.82 18.30
CA ASN A 487 15.16 10.46 18.06
C ASN A 487 15.04 9.48 19.24
N GLU A 488 14.58 9.92 20.42
CA GLU A 488 14.69 9.12 21.66
C GLU A 488 13.78 7.88 21.72
N GLU A 489 12.76 7.77 20.85
CA GLU A 489 11.72 6.72 20.94
C GLU A 489 11.85 5.58 19.90
N THR A 490 12.62 5.78 18.82
CA THR A 490 12.56 4.88 17.64
C THR A 490 13.18 3.50 17.87
N ASP A 491 14.27 3.41 18.64
CA ASP A 491 15.00 2.14 18.83
C ASP A 491 14.33 1.23 19.88
N ASN A 492 13.66 1.81 20.89
CA ASN A 492 12.97 1.03 21.92
C ASN A 492 11.68 0.38 21.40
N ILE A 493 10.90 1.06 20.55
CA ILE A 493 9.60 0.54 20.10
C ILE A 493 9.76 -0.62 19.10
N PHE A 494 10.66 -0.50 18.11
CA PHE A 494 10.94 -1.60 17.18
C PHE A 494 11.54 -2.84 17.88
N SER A 495 12.26 -2.67 18.99
CA SER A 495 12.83 -3.77 19.78
C SER A 495 11.78 -4.48 20.64
N VAL A 496 10.86 -3.73 21.26
CA VAL A 496 9.77 -4.28 22.09
C VAL A 496 8.80 -5.09 21.23
N MET A 497 8.49 -4.65 20.02
CA MET A 497 7.58 -5.34 19.10
C MET A 497 8.16 -6.65 18.54
N SER A 498 9.49 -6.74 18.38
CA SER A 498 10.15 -7.98 17.94
C SER A 498 10.23 -9.07 19.02
N LYS A 499 10.20 -8.69 20.30
CA LYS A 499 10.35 -9.64 21.43
C LYS A 499 9.08 -10.40 21.79
N GLN A 500 7.90 -9.93 21.39
CA GLN A 500 6.63 -10.57 21.77
C GLN A 500 6.30 -11.86 20.99
N ASN A 501 7.13 -12.31 20.04
CA ASN A 501 6.82 -13.50 19.22
C ASN A 501 7.89 -14.61 19.24
N VAL A 502 8.96 -14.48 20.03
CA VAL A 502 10.07 -15.46 20.00
C VAL A 502 10.05 -16.41 21.22
N ASP A 503 9.38 -16.05 22.32
CA ASP A 503 9.41 -16.83 23.57
C ASP A 503 8.01 -17.38 23.95
N GLU A 504 7.34 -18.10 23.05
CA GLU A 504 6.10 -18.86 23.36
C GLU A 504 6.27 -20.40 23.25
N GLU A 505 7.48 -20.90 23.49
CA GLU A 505 7.67 -22.26 23.99
C GLU A 505 8.22 -22.16 25.42
N ASP A 506 7.43 -22.64 26.38
CA ASP A 506 7.69 -22.67 27.83
C ASP A 506 7.63 -21.37 28.65
N SER A 507 6.41 -20.97 29.05
CA SER A 507 6.23 -20.51 30.44
C SER A 507 4.81 -20.70 30.98
N MET A 508 4.58 -21.90 31.50
CA MET A 508 3.55 -22.16 32.51
C MET A 508 3.84 -21.34 33.78
N ARG A 509 2.81 -20.62 34.23
CA ARG A 509 2.60 -20.13 35.61
C ARG A 509 3.67 -19.20 36.17
N LEU A 510 3.34 -17.91 36.29
CA LEU A 510 3.58 -17.17 37.53
C LEU A 510 2.56 -16.02 37.65
N ALA A 511 1.49 -16.29 38.39
CA ALA A 511 0.69 -15.26 39.00
C ALA A 511 1.56 -14.50 40.02
N LYS A 512 1.61 -13.17 39.94
CA LYS A 512 1.86 -12.34 41.11
C LYS A 512 1.02 -11.07 41.09
N VAL A 513 0.04 -11.14 41.99
CA VAL A 513 -0.85 -10.13 42.52
C VAL A 513 -0.12 -8.84 42.90
N GLY A 514 -0.68 -7.72 42.45
CA GLY A 514 -1.01 -6.55 43.26
C GLY A 514 0.11 -5.73 43.89
N LYS A 515 0.24 -4.48 43.41
CA LYS A 515 0.23 -3.33 44.32
C LYS A 515 -0.46 -2.13 43.68
N LEU A 516 -1.59 -1.77 44.28
CA LEU A 516 -2.31 -0.51 44.12
C LEU A 516 -1.44 0.67 44.56
N SER A 517 -1.53 1.78 43.85
CA SER A 517 -1.52 3.11 44.46
C SER A 517 -2.46 4.01 43.67
N GLU A 518 -3.62 4.26 44.27
CA GLU A 518 -4.37 5.53 44.20
C GLU A 518 -3.40 6.69 44.55
N GLU A 519 -3.53 7.93 44.13
CA GLU A 519 -4.70 8.75 43.85
C GLU A 519 -4.25 10.01 43.06
N SER A 520 -5.20 10.59 42.33
CA SER A 520 -5.16 11.88 41.61
C SER A 520 -5.01 13.11 42.51
N SER A 521 -4.39 14.22 42.02
CA SER A 521 -4.91 15.61 42.12
C SER A 521 -3.92 16.67 41.59
N ALA A 522 -4.48 17.80 41.16
CA ALA A 522 -3.91 18.96 40.47
C ALA A 522 -3.06 19.95 41.32
N CYS A 523 -2.25 20.72 40.59
CA CYS A 523 -1.69 22.08 40.84
C CYS A 523 -0.87 22.40 42.11
N GLY A 524 0.34 22.94 41.89
CA GLY A 524 0.86 24.09 42.67
C GLY A 524 2.33 24.07 43.14
N VAL A 525 3.17 24.85 42.44
CA VAL A 525 4.33 25.67 42.95
C VAL A 525 5.66 24.95 43.30
N PRO A 526 6.85 25.58 43.04
CA PRO A 526 8.11 24.86 42.89
C PRO A 526 9.11 25.06 44.04
N GLY A 527 10.11 24.16 44.07
CA GLY A 527 11.42 24.42 44.67
C GLY A 527 11.87 23.38 45.69
N ARG A 528 12.88 22.59 45.32
CA ARG A 528 14.21 22.65 45.96
C ARG A 528 15.21 21.64 45.34
N ASN A 529 16.38 22.19 45.09
CA ASN A 529 17.63 21.58 44.66
C ASN A 529 17.96 20.26 45.38
N LEU A 530 18.44 19.27 44.61
CA LEU A 530 19.52 18.40 45.06
C LEU A 530 20.60 18.34 43.98
N SER A 531 21.76 18.88 44.35
CA SER A 531 23.01 18.81 43.61
C SER A 531 23.56 17.39 43.61
N VAL A 532 23.91 16.87 42.43
CA VAL A 532 25.03 15.92 42.32
C VAL A 532 25.98 16.49 41.29
N VAL A 533 27.06 17.06 41.81
CA VAL A 533 28.25 17.46 41.09
C VAL A 533 28.92 16.19 40.56
N SER A 534 29.22 16.14 39.26
CA SER A 534 30.34 15.34 38.77
C SER A 534 31.00 16.04 37.60
N ALA A 535 32.33 15.98 37.61
CA ALA A 535 33.25 16.96 37.06
C ALA A 535 33.29 17.03 35.52
N MET A 536 33.49 18.26 35.03
CA MET A 536 33.96 18.59 33.70
C MET A 536 35.30 17.89 33.41
N GLN A 537 35.36 17.14 32.31
CA GLN A 537 36.59 17.05 31.52
C GLN A 537 36.39 17.93 30.29
N VAL A 538 37.15 19.02 30.27
CA VAL A 538 37.26 19.96 29.17
C VAL A 538 38.01 19.28 28.03
N VAL A 539 37.32 19.02 26.93
CA VAL A 539 37.95 18.90 25.61
C VAL A 539 37.64 20.20 24.90
N GLU A 540 38.68 20.99 24.65
CA GLU A 540 38.62 22.19 23.82
C GLU A 540 38.32 21.78 22.38
N ASP A 541 37.06 21.89 21.96
CA ASP A 541 36.71 21.95 20.55
C ASP A 541 36.43 23.40 20.16
N LYS A 542 37.10 23.80 19.07
CA LYS A 542 37.06 25.14 18.50
C LYS A 542 35.63 25.47 18.06
N SER A 543 35.27 26.72 18.35
CA SER A 543 34.04 27.39 17.97
C SER A 543 33.73 27.26 16.47
N ASP A 544 32.73 26.45 16.12
CA ASP A 544 31.91 26.62 14.93
C ASP A 544 30.45 26.20 15.22
N SER A 545 29.53 27.15 14.99
CA SER A 545 28.07 27.01 14.85
C SER A 545 27.23 26.40 16.00
N PHE A 546 26.84 27.24 16.98
CA PHE A 546 25.73 26.98 17.91
C PHE A 546 24.34 26.91 17.22
N ALA A 547 24.20 27.41 15.98
CA ALA A 547 22.94 27.39 15.22
C ALA A 547 22.61 26.02 14.62
N SER A 548 23.60 25.14 14.45
CA SER A 548 23.43 23.75 14.01
C SER A 548 22.64 22.87 15.01
N SER A 549 22.33 23.38 16.20
CA SER A 549 21.68 22.63 17.29
C SER A 549 20.14 22.62 17.26
N PHE A 550 19.49 23.52 16.49
CA PHE A 550 18.02 23.66 16.54
C PHE A 550 17.27 22.78 15.53
N ILE A 551 17.87 22.50 14.37
CA ILE A 551 17.24 21.71 13.30
C ILE A 551 17.80 20.29 13.31
N PRO A 552 16.94 19.25 13.40
CA PRO A 552 17.41 17.87 13.38
C PRO A 552 18.18 17.53 12.09
N SER A 553 19.22 16.70 12.20
CA SER A 553 20.05 16.29 11.05
C SER A 553 19.25 15.55 9.96
N SER A 554 18.19 14.84 10.34
CA SER A 554 17.18 14.26 9.44
C SER A 554 16.48 15.31 8.59
N ALA A 555 16.12 16.45 9.19
CA ALA A 555 15.47 17.56 8.50
C ALA A 555 16.43 18.29 7.55
N THR A 556 17.65 18.61 8.01
CA THR A 556 18.69 19.22 7.15
C THR A 556 19.00 18.34 5.95
N ARG A 557 19.08 17.01 6.14
CA ARG A 557 19.30 16.06 5.06
C ARG A 557 18.13 16.02 4.08
N LEU A 558 16.89 16.00 4.57
CA LEU A 558 15.71 16.00 3.71
C LEU A 558 15.61 17.29 2.88
N ILE A 559 15.98 18.44 3.46
CA ILE A 559 16.10 19.71 2.73
C ILE A 559 17.14 19.59 1.62
N TYR A 560 18.32 19.07 1.93
CA TYR A 560 19.37 18.85 0.94
C TYR A 560 18.96 17.89 -0.19
N ASP A 561 18.30 16.77 0.13
CA ASP A 561 17.80 15.82 -0.86
C ASP A 561 16.73 16.47 -1.76
N CYS A 562 15.88 17.33 -1.21
CA CYS A 562 14.89 18.09 -1.97
C CYS A 562 15.55 19.14 -2.90
N LEU A 563 16.55 19.88 -2.40
CA LEU A 563 17.34 20.82 -3.20
C LEU A 563 18.08 20.13 -4.33
N ARG A 564 18.68 18.97 -4.06
CA ARG A 564 19.35 18.13 -5.07
C ARG A 564 18.36 17.65 -6.14
N ALA A 565 17.14 17.28 -5.76
CA ALA A 565 16.11 16.90 -6.72
C ALA A 565 15.69 18.08 -7.62
N ILE A 566 15.60 19.29 -7.07
CA ILE A 566 15.33 20.52 -7.82
C ILE A 566 16.52 20.85 -8.76
N ASP A 567 17.75 20.81 -8.26
CA ASP A 567 18.98 21.09 -9.02
C ASP A 567 19.11 20.17 -10.25
N ASN A 568 18.90 18.87 -10.04
CA ASN A 568 18.90 17.88 -11.13
C ASN A 568 17.76 18.11 -12.14
N TRP A 569 16.56 18.46 -11.65
CA TRP A 569 15.42 18.75 -12.52
C TRP A 569 15.65 20.00 -13.36
N LEU A 570 16.28 21.04 -12.78
CA LEU A 570 16.69 22.24 -13.49
C LEU A 570 17.78 21.92 -14.54
N GLY A 571 18.80 21.15 -14.17
CA GLY A 571 19.88 20.77 -15.09
C GLY A 571 19.41 19.96 -16.28
N ALA A 572 18.42 19.08 -16.08
CA ALA A 572 17.74 18.37 -17.17
C ALA A 572 17.07 19.30 -18.20
N ASN A 573 16.57 20.46 -17.76
CA ASN A 573 15.81 21.40 -18.59
C ASN A 573 16.69 22.54 -19.16
N HIS A 574 17.79 22.92 -18.50
CA HIS A 574 18.64 24.05 -18.89
C HIS A 574 19.64 23.77 -20.02
N THR A 575 19.81 22.51 -20.47
CA THR A 575 20.60 22.17 -21.67
C THR A 575 20.08 22.80 -22.98
N TYR A 576 18.95 23.52 -22.93
CA TYR A 576 18.36 24.24 -24.07
C TYR A 576 18.43 25.77 -23.98
N GLY A 577 18.91 26.35 -22.87
CA GLY A 577 18.82 27.80 -22.61
C GLY A 577 20.08 28.61 -22.94
N ALA A 578 21.23 27.97 -23.14
CA ALA A 578 22.48 28.65 -23.46
C ALA A 578 23.12 28.00 -24.69
N VAL A 579 23.35 28.85 -25.71
CA VAL A 579 24.01 28.59 -27.01
C VAL A 579 23.03 28.33 -28.16
N SER A 580 22.77 29.41 -28.89
CA SER A 580 22.21 29.40 -30.23
C SER A 580 23.15 28.70 -31.22
N SER A 581 22.79 27.51 -31.71
CA SER A 581 23.00 27.08 -33.11
C SER A 581 22.41 25.69 -33.38
N SER A 582 21.44 25.65 -34.30
CA SER A 582 21.11 24.57 -35.25
C SER A 582 21.52 23.12 -34.93
N SER A 583 20.55 22.26 -34.63
CA SER A 583 20.05 21.19 -35.51
C SER A 583 19.16 20.21 -34.72
N THR A 584 18.27 19.57 -35.47
CA THR A 584 17.22 18.64 -35.06
C THR A 584 17.74 17.34 -34.43
N ASP A 585 16.89 16.78 -33.55
CA ASP A 585 16.84 15.42 -33.00
C ASP A 585 17.57 15.07 -31.68
N SER A 586 16.71 14.75 -30.70
CA SER A 586 16.73 13.55 -29.83
C SER A 586 17.02 13.68 -28.31
N SER A 587 16.01 13.25 -27.55
CA SER A 587 16.02 12.68 -26.19
C SER A 587 15.90 13.60 -24.95
N SER A 588 14.69 14.17 -24.77
CA SER A 588 14.15 14.50 -23.44
C SER A 588 13.96 13.20 -22.64
N ASN A 589 14.99 12.73 -21.93
CA ASN A 589 14.93 11.42 -21.26
C ASN A 589 15.51 11.39 -19.85
N SER A 590 16.00 12.50 -19.26
CA SER A 590 16.76 12.40 -18.00
C SER A 590 15.88 12.04 -16.78
N ASN A 591 14.81 12.78 -16.48
CA ASN A 591 14.01 12.56 -15.25
C ASN A 591 13.20 11.25 -15.28
N PHE A 592 12.57 10.94 -16.42
CA PHE A 592 11.88 9.66 -16.61
C PHE A 592 12.83 8.46 -16.54
N LEU A 593 14.02 8.56 -17.16
CA LEU A 593 15.05 7.53 -17.06
C LEU A 593 15.63 7.43 -15.65
N LEU A 594 15.77 8.55 -14.93
CA LEU A 594 16.19 8.59 -13.52
C LEU A 594 15.16 7.88 -12.63
N LEU A 595 13.86 8.12 -12.84
CA LEU A 595 12.80 7.41 -12.14
C LEU A 595 12.88 5.90 -12.43
N LYS A 596 12.95 5.50 -13.71
CA LYS A 596 13.13 4.09 -14.11
C LYS A 596 14.37 3.46 -13.47
N LYS A 597 15.51 4.15 -13.48
CA LYS A 597 16.76 3.69 -12.86
C LYS A 597 16.60 3.54 -11.36
N THR A 598 15.95 4.47 -10.68
CA THR A 598 15.72 4.44 -9.23
C THR A 598 14.83 3.25 -8.85
N LEU A 599 13.73 3.03 -9.58
CA LEU A 599 12.85 1.87 -9.40
C LEU A 599 13.54 0.53 -9.75
N SER A 600 14.53 0.54 -10.64
CA SER A 600 15.34 -0.65 -10.92
C SER A 600 16.37 -0.95 -9.81
N LYS A 601 16.82 0.08 -9.08
CA LYS A 601 17.76 -0.09 -7.96
C LYS A 601 17.04 -0.60 -6.71
N ILE A 602 15.84 -0.06 -6.43
CA ILE A 602 15.03 -0.53 -5.31
C ILE A 602 14.63 -2.01 -5.48
N SER A 603 14.48 -2.49 -6.72
CA SER A 603 14.18 -3.89 -7.00
C SER A 603 15.39 -4.82 -6.81
N LYS A 604 16.61 -4.35 -7.12
CA LYS A 604 17.86 -5.12 -6.96
C LYS A 604 18.37 -5.16 -5.52
N GLY A 605 18.04 -4.14 -4.71
CA GLY A 605 18.62 -3.95 -3.38
C GLY A 605 18.13 -4.91 -2.29
N LYS A 606 17.03 -5.65 -2.48
CA LYS A 606 16.42 -6.46 -1.41
C LYS A 606 15.65 -7.67 -1.98
N HIS A 607 16.35 -8.76 -2.27
CA HIS A 607 15.72 -10.07 -2.51
C HIS A 607 15.19 -10.65 -1.18
N ILE A 608 13.98 -10.25 -0.77
CA ILE A 608 13.19 -10.99 0.24
C ILE A 608 11.99 -11.69 -0.42
N PHE A 609 11.54 -11.21 -1.59
CA PHE A 609 10.40 -11.79 -2.32
C PHE A 609 10.78 -12.89 -3.32
N SER A 610 12.05 -13.29 -3.41
CA SER A 610 12.49 -14.37 -4.32
C SER A 610 12.07 -15.78 -3.87
N GLY A 611 11.46 -15.92 -2.68
CA GLY A 611 11.03 -17.22 -2.14
C GLY A 611 9.68 -17.76 -2.63
N PHE A 612 8.87 -16.94 -3.33
CA PHE A 612 7.54 -17.34 -3.82
C PHE A 612 7.32 -16.98 -5.30
N ALA A 613 8.40 -16.90 -6.08
CA ALA A 613 8.31 -16.74 -7.51
C ALA A 613 7.69 -18.01 -8.13
N CYS A 614 6.41 -17.94 -8.46
CA CYS A 614 5.84 -18.78 -9.50
C CYS A 614 6.65 -18.49 -10.78
N SER A 615 7.27 -19.52 -11.33
CA SER A 615 7.98 -19.48 -12.61
C SER A 615 7.06 -18.97 -13.71
N ILE A 616 7.16 -17.68 -14.02
CA ILE A 616 6.73 -17.16 -15.31
C ILE A 616 7.99 -16.58 -15.94
N GLU A 617 8.52 -17.37 -16.88
CA GLU A 617 9.65 -17.01 -17.72
C GLU A 617 9.43 -15.69 -18.45
N ASP A 618 10.57 -15.02 -18.62
CA ASP A 618 10.84 -13.70 -19.19
C ASP A 618 10.58 -13.62 -20.71
N ASN A 619 9.38 -14.01 -21.17
CA ASN A 619 9.04 -14.09 -22.60
C ASN A 619 7.98 -13.07 -23.08
N SER A 620 7.48 -12.18 -22.23
CA SER A 620 6.44 -11.20 -22.59
C SER A 620 6.98 -9.85 -23.09
N ARG A 621 8.30 -9.60 -23.07
CA ARG A 621 8.89 -8.30 -23.45
C ARG A 621 9.25 -8.12 -24.94
N LYS A 622 9.05 -9.13 -25.81
CA LYS A 622 9.49 -9.06 -27.23
C LYS A 622 8.39 -9.17 -28.29
N ARG A 623 7.11 -9.06 -27.95
CA ARG A 623 6.01 -9.30 -28.90
C ARG A 623 4.95 -8.20 -28.99
N PHE A 624 5.34 -6.92 -29.08
CA PHE A 624 4.45 -5.87 -29.58
C PHE A 624 5.23 -4.77 -30.30
N MET A 625 5.87 -5.13 -31.42
CA MET A 625 6.11 -4.23 -32.54
C MET A 625 6.11 -5.10 -33.79
N GLY A 626 5.04 -5.05 -34.56
CA GLY A 626 4.92 -5.77 -35.82
C GLY A 626 3.81 -5.19 -36.67
N ALA A 627 4.19 -4.34 -37.62
CA ALA A 627 3.48 -4.09 -38.86
C ALA A 627 4.51 -4.25 -39.98
N GLU A 628 4.38 -5.32 -40.77
CA GLU A 628 4.06 -5.28 -42.20
C GLU A 628 5.32 -5.06 -43.08
N ASN A 629 5.60 -5.78 -44.18
CA ASN A 629 4.86 -6.78 -44.94
C ASN A 629 5.82 -7.38 -46.02
N ILE A 630 5.41 -8.51 -46.61
CA ILE A 630 5.82 -9.07 -47.93
C ILE A 630 6.99 -10.09 -47.96
N LYS A 631 6.59 -11.39 -47.94
CA LYS A 631 6.80 -12.44 -48.97
C LYS A 631 8.19 -12.46 -49.67
N ASN A 632 8.93 -13.56 -49.76
CA ASN A 632 8.54 -14.87 -50.32
C ASN A 632 9.67 -15.93 -50.15
N ILE A 633 9.27 -17.18 -49.88
CA ILE A 633 9.67 -18.45 -50.54
C ILE A 633 11.18 -18.81 -50.64
N GLY A 634 11.54 -19.97 -50.06
CA GLY A 634 12.34 -20.98 -50.79
C GLY A 634 13.58 -21.56 -50.09
N GLN A 635 13.35 -22.69 -49.41
CA GLN A 635 14.14 -23.94 -49.41
C GLN A 635 15.68 -23.98 -49.22
N ASP A 636 16.02 -24.83 -48.24
CA ASP A 636 17.01 -25.92 -48.28
C ASP A 636 18.53 -25.64 -48.31
N SER A 637 19.12 -25.95 -47.15
CA SER A 637 20.22 -26.92 -46.94
C SER A 637 21.68 -26.54 -47.23
N ASN A 638 22.47 -26.77 -46.17
CA ASN A 638 23.82 -27.36 -46.15
C ASN A 638 25.02 -26.62 -46.78
N ALA A 639 25.85 -26.12 -45.85
CA ALA A 639 27.25 -26.52 -45.63
C ALA A 639 28.36 -25.93 -46.51
N VAL A 640 29.58 -26.04 -45.91
CA VAL A 640 30.93 -25.71 -46.40
C VAL A 640 31.38 -24.30 -45.96
N VAL A 641 32.07 -24.15 -44.81
CA VAL A 641 33.46 -24.52 -44.44
C VAL A 641 34.52 -23.65 -45.13
N SER A 642 35.52 -23.28 -44.31
CA SER A 642 36.74 -22.49 -44.53
C SER A 642 36.53 -20.99 -44.37
N GLY A 643 37.07 -20.31 -43.35
CA GLY A 643 38.16 -20.65 -42.44
C GLY A 643 39.21 -19.57 -42.59
N ASP A 644 39.34 -18.72 -41.57
CA ASP A 644 40.62 -18.17 -41.15
C ASP A 644 40.50 -17.80 -39.67
N ASN A 645 41.28 -18.54 -38.87
CA ASN A 645 41.57 -18.25 -37.49
C ASN A 645 42.66 -17.18 -37.47
N ASP A 646 42.43 -16.11 -36.70
CA ASP A 646 43.48 -15.52 -35.90
C ASP A 646 42.91 -15.18 -34.52
N THR A 647 43.36 -15.96 -33.55
CA THR A 647 43.18 -15.77 -32.11
C THR A 647 43.95 -14.53 -31.65
N ALA A 648 43.24 -13.58 -31.05
CA ALA A 648 43.82 -12.68 -30.07
C ALA A 648 42.88 -12.61 -28.85
N SER A 649 43.36 -13.17 -27.74
CA SER A 649 42.84 -12.96 -26.40
C SER A 649 42.73 -11.46 -26.11
N PHE A 650 41.59 -11.03 -25.58
CA PHE A 650 41.51 -9.76 -24.86
C PHE A 650 40.99 -10.01 -23.46
N ASP A 651 41.87 -9.65 -22.53
CA ASP A 651 41.77 -9.75 -21.09
C ASP A 651 40.51 -9.11 -20.50
N GLU A 652 39.95 -9.82 -19.52
CA GLU A 652 39.24 -9.23 -18.40
C GLU A 652 40.18 -8.29 -17.61
N SER A 653 40.27 -7.03 -18.04
CA SER A 653 40.72 -5.93 -17.17
C SER A 653 40.27 -4.58 -17.71
N SER A 654 38.96 -4.29 -17.63
CA SER A 654 38.50 -2.90 -17.65
C SER A 654 38.10 -2.51 -16.23
N MET A 655 39.03 -1.80 -15.60
CA MET A 655 38.91 -1.07 -14.35
C MET A 655 37.48 -0.58 -14.08
N GLU A 656 36.92 -1.05 -12.97
CA GLU A 656 35.93 -0.33 -12.17
C GLU A 656 36.54 1.00 -11.71
N ALA A 657 36.56 1.98 -12.60
CA ALA A 657 36.81 3.37 -12.25
C ALA A 657 35.49 3.94 -11.72
N ASN A 658 35.41 4.00 -10.40
CA ASN A 658 34.42 4.74 -9.62
C ASN A 658 34.00 6.05 -10.30
N THR A 659 32.77 6.10 -10.81
CA THR A 659 32.01 7.35 -11.09
C THR A 659 30.92 7.53 -10.04
N SER A 660 31.25 7.28 -8.77
CA SER A 660 30.37 7.49 -7.61
C SER A 660 30.70 8.76 -6.82
N THR A 661 31.75 9.50 -7.19
CA THR A 661 32.27 10.65 -6.43
C THR A 661 31.97 12.04 -7.04
N GLU A 662 31.49 12.15 -8.28
CA GLU A 662 31.21 13.46 -8.93
C GLU A 662 29.75 13.95 -8.83
N LEU A 663 28.81 13.13 -8.35
CA LEU A 663 27.36 13.42 -8.35
C LEU A 663 26.80 13.94 -7.01
N ASP A 664 27.68 14.29 -6.06
CA ASP A 664 27.26 14.62 -4.70
C ASP A 664 27.13 16.12 -4.40
N SER A 665 27.55 17.01 -5.29
CA SER A 665 27.45 18.48 -5.14
C SER A 665 26.33 19.10 -5.96
N LEU A 666 25.66 20.13 -5.42
CA LEU A 666 24.73 20.99 -6.17
C LEU A 666 25.51 21.80 -7.21
N HIS A 667 24.98 21.95 -8.43
CA HIS A 667 25.66 22.64 -9.52
C HIS A 667 25.01 23.99 -9.87
N ILE A 668 23.69 24.02 -10.02
CA ILE A 668 22.94 25.20 -10.46
C ILE A 668 22.65 26.11 -9.26
N LEU A 669 22.16 25.51 -8.17
CA LEU A 669 21.80 26.24 -6.95
C LEU A 669 23.02 26.76 -6.16
N SER A 670 24.21 26.22 -6.44
CA SER A 670 25.48 26.68 -5.86
C SER A 670 26.12 27.84 -6.63
N SER A 671 25.53 28.29 -7.74
CA SER A 671 26.06 29.39 -8.56
C SER A 671 26.13 30.72 -7.82
N SER A 672 27.30 31.37 -7.87
CA SER A 672 27.48 32.74 -7.35
C SER A 672 26.83 33.80 -8.22
N ASP A 673 26.54 33.48 -9.47
CA ASP A 673 26.03 34.44 -10.44
C ASP A 673 24.51 34.55 -10.38
N TRP A 674 23.98 35.74 -10.68
CA TRP A 674 22.56 35.91 -10.97
C TRP A 674 22.34 35.68 -12.47
N PRO A 675 21.92 34.49 -12.90
CA PRO A 675 21.77 34.16 -14.32
C PRO A 675 20.69 35.02 -14.96
N ASN A 676 20.86 35.43 -16.21
CA ASN A 676 19.77 36.02 -16.99
C ASN A 676 18.84 34.90 -17.51
N ILE A 677 17.71 34.68 -16.85
CA ILE A 677 16.72 33.67 -17.24
C ILE A 677 15.61 34.39 -18.01
N VAL A 678 15.57 34.18 -19.32
CA VAL A 678 14.50 34.74 -20.16
C VAL A 678 13.36 33.73 -20.23
N TYR A 679 12.23 34.09 -19.64
CA TYR A 679 11.01 33.29 -19.70
C TYR A 679 9.77 34.15 -19.89
N ASP A 680 9.09 34.02 -21.02
CA ASP A 680 7.86 34.73 -21.33
C ASP A 680 6.65 33.81 -21.16
N VAL A 681 5.92 34.01 -20.05
CA VAL A 681 4.70 33.25 -19.74
C VAL A 681 3.63 33.42 -20.83
N SER A 682 3.67 34.50 -21.61
CA SER A 682 2.69 34.74 -22.67
C SER A 682 2.95 33.93 -23.95
N SER A 683 4.13 33.30 -24.09
CA SER A 683 4.50 32.52 -25.28
C SER A 683 5.04 31.13 -24.98
N GLN A 684 5.53 30.89 -23.76
CA GLN A 684 6.06 29.61 -23.29
C GLN A 684 5.07 28.90 -22.37
N ASP A 685 5.35 27.62 -22.12
CA ASP A 685 4.51 26.75 -21.31
C ASP A 685 4.43 27.25 -19.84
N VAL A 686 3.40 26.90 -19.09
CA VAL A 686 3.36 27.15 -17.65
C VAL A 686 2.62 26.03 -16.96
N SER A 687 3.13 25.59 -15.82
CA SER A 687 2.49 24.55 -15.02
C SER A 687 2.39 25.00 -13.57
N VAL A 688 1.17 24.92 -13.03
CA VAL A 688 0.86 25.18 -11.62
C VAL A 688 1.21 24.02 -10.71
N HIS A 689 1.64 22.87 -11.26
CA HIS A 689 1.95 21.65 -10.52
C HIS A 689 3.45 21.55 -10.22
N ILE A 690 3.84 22.02 -9.03
CA ILE A 690 5.26 22.15 -8.62
C ILE A 690 5.55 21.48 -7.26
N PRO A 691 5.32 20.17 -7.12
CA PRO A 691 5.35 19.47 -5.83
C PRO A 691 6.72 19.51 -5.13
N LEU A 692 7.86 19.56 -5.85
CA LEU A 692 9.18 19.69 -5.22
C LEU A 692 9.36 21.04 -4.55
N HIS A 693 8.95 22.12 -5.22
CA HIS A 693 9.05 23.47 -4.67
C HIS A 693 8.16 23.63 -3.43
N ARG A 694 6.97 23.02 -3.44
CA ARG A 694 6.06 23.03 -2.29
C ARG A 694 6.58 22.19 -1.13
N LEU A 695 7.23 21.05 -1.38
CA LEU A 695 7.92 20.28 -0.34
C LEU A 695 9.06 21.09 0.30
N LEU A 696 9.89 21.74 -0.52
CA LEU A 696 10.97 22.62 -0.03
C LEU A 696 10.39 23.77 0.82
N SER A 697 9.35 24.43 0.32
CA SER A 697 8.66 25.51 1.03
C SER A 697 8.14 25.05 2.40
N LEU A 698 7.50 23.89 2.47
CA LEU A 698 7.00 23.31 3.72
C LEU A 698 8.14 23.00 4.71
N LEU A 699 9.25 22.44 4.22
CA LEU A 699 10.43 22.17 5.03
C LEU A 699 11.04 23.46 5.61
N LEU A 700 11.21 24.49 4.77
CA LEU A 700 11.75 25.80 5.19
C LEU A 700 10.81 26.50 6.17
N GLN A 701 9.50 26.45 5.93
CA GLN A 701 8.50 27.04 6.82
C GLN A 701 8.57 26.39 8.21
N LYS A 702 8.68 25.06 8.26
CA LYS A 702 8.79 24.34 9.54
C LYS A 702 10.13 24.56 10.23
N ALA A 703 11.23 24.61 9.48
CA ALA A 703 12.54 24.98 10.02
C ALA A 703 12.51 26.39 10.65
N LEU A 704 11.93 27.35 9.94
CA LEU A 704 11.81 28.73 10.42
C LEU A 704 10.95 28.81 11.69
N ARG A 705 9.78 28.15 11.70
CA ARG A 705 8.93 28.05 12.89
C ARG A 705 9.66 27.41 14.07
N ARG A 706 10.51 26.41 13.86
CA ARG A 706 11.27 25.78 14.95
C ARG A 706 12.37 26.68 15.50
N CYS A 707 13.04 27.46 14.65
CA CYS A 707 14.12 28.35 15.07
C CYS A 707 13.60 29.64 15.72
N TYR A 708 12.45 30.15 15.28
CA TYR A 708 11.94 31.48 15.66
C TYR A 708 10.52 31.49 16.24
N GLY A 709 9.83 30.35 16.23
CA GLY A 709 8.44 30.22 16.68
C GLY A 709 8.30 29.42 17.97
N GLU A 710 8.28 30.14 19.08
CA GLU A 710 7.49 29.82 20.29
C GLU A 710 7.47 31.09 21.17
N SER A 711 6.62 32.05 20.81
CA SER A 711 6.24 33.16 21.70
C SER A 711 4.87 33.67 21.30
N GLU A 712 3.85 32.83 21.38
CA GLU A 712 2.47 33.28 21.54
C GLU A 712 1.63 32.09 22.02
N VAL A 713 0.80 32.32 23.04
CA VAL A 713 -0.02 31.34 23.79
C VAL A 713 0.63 30.68 25.03
N LEU A 714 1.29 31.48 25.87
CA LEU A 714 1.10 31.36 27.33
C LEU A 714 0.58 32.71 27.83
N SER A 715 -0.71 32.75 28.12
CA SER A 715 -1.44 33.94 28.55
C SER A 715 -0.89 34.52 29.86
N ALA A 716 -0.54 35.80 29.80
CA ALA A 716 -0.73 36.83 30.81
C ALA A 716 -0.70 36.37 32.28
N SER A 717 0.47 36.45 32.93
CA SER A 717 0.64 36.89 34.33
C SER A 717 2.11 36.91 34.74
N SER A 718 2.83 37.96 34.33
CA SER A 718 3.82 38.66 35.17
C SER A 718 4.56 39.68 34.31
N ALA A 719 4.33 40.95 34.59
CA ALA A 719 5.13 42.04 34.05
C ALA A 719 6.57 41.93 34.59
N SER A 720 7.44 41.26 33.83
CA SER A 720 8.87 41.51 33.87
C SER A 720 9.29 41.85 32.45
N ILE A 721 9.65 43.11 32.24
CA ILE A 721 10.29 43.61 31.03
C ILE A 721 11.60 42.84 30.89
N PHE A 722 11.57 41.70 30.19
CA PHE A 722 12.75 41.14 29.58
C PHE A 722 12.94 41.92 28.28
N THR A 723 13.86 42.88 28.30
CA THR A 723 14.49 43.36 27.09
C THR A 723 15.05 42.15 26.34
N PRO A 724 14.64 41.88 25.08
CA PRO A 724 15.24 40.82 24.30
C PRO A 724 16.70 41.23 24.07
N SER A 725 17.63 40.51 24.71
CA SER A 725 19.05 40.68 24.43
C SER A 725 19.28 40.35 22.95
N SER A 726 19.65 41.36 22.17
CA SER A 726 19.84 41.33 20.72
C SER A 726 21.02 40.47 20.24
N SER A 727 21.52 39.54 21.06
CA SER A 727 22.67 38.69 20.76
C SER A 727 22.35 37.20 20.59
N MET A 728 21.07 36.79 20.67
CA MET A 728 20.66 35.38 20.44
C MET A 728 20.14 35.09 19.01
N TYR A 729 20.00 36.11 18.17
CA TYR A 729 19.32 36.01 16.86
C TYR A 729 20.26 36.17 15.64
N ASP A 730 21.57 36.20 15.84
CA ASP A 730 22.57 36.57 14.82
C ASP A 730 23.11 35.37 14.00
N GLY A 731 22.39 34.24 14.01
CA GLY A 731 22.75 33.07 13.20
C GLY A 731 22.18 33.20 11.78
N ASP A 732 23.02 33.04 10.77
CA ASP A 732 22.60 32.90 9.36
C ASP A 732 21.71 31.65 9.19
N PHE A 733 20.40 31.81 9.37
CA PHE A 733 19.42 30.73 9.24
C PHE A 733 19.57 30.00 7.90
N PHE A 734 19.65 30.75 6.81
CA PHE A 734 19.72 30.19 5.48
C PHE A 734 21.06 29.50 5.22
N GLY A 735 22.18 30.05 5.69
CA GLY A 735 23.48 29.38 5.62
C GLY A 735 23.51 28.03 6.33
N ASN A 736 22.78 27.89 7.44
CA ASN A 736 22.68 26.62 8.17
C ASN A 736 21.72 25.61 7.51
N VAL A 737 20.67 26.08 6.84
CA VAL A 737 19.60 25.23 6.29
C VAL A 737 19.81 24.85 4.83
N LEU A 738 20.30 25.80 4.02
CA LEU A 738 20.51 25.65 2.58
C LEU A 738 21.94 25.21 2.25
N GLY A 739 22.60 24.47 3.16
CA GLY A 739 24.00 24.08 3.02
C GLY A 739 24.33 23.54 1.62
N GLY A 740 25.35 24.14 0.99
CA GLY A 740 25.77 23.83 -0.38
C GLY A 740 25.14 24.68 -1.49
N CYS A 741 24.14 25.51 -1.18
CA CYS A 741 23.61 26.52 -2.10
C CYS A 741 24.32 27.87 -1.91
N HIS A 742 24.36 28.67 -2.98
CA HIS A 742 24.70 30.09 -2.90
C HIS A 742 23.42 30.92 -2.96
N ALA A 743 23.34 32.03 -2.22
CA ALA A 743 22.13 32.87 -2.13
C ALA A 743 21.61 33.30 -3.52
N ASN A 744 22.51 33.73 -4.41
CA ASN A 744 22.16 34.12 -5.78
C ASN A 744 21.58 32.96 -6.60
N GLY A 745 22.30 31.83 -6.72
CA GLY A 745 21.84 30.66 -7.47
C GLY A 745 20.53 30.10 -6.91
N PHE A 746 20.44 29.94 -5.59
CA PHE A 746 19.21 29.52 -4.94
C PHE A 746 18.03 30.43 -5.32
N SER A 747 18.13 31.72 -5.04
CA SER A 747 17.02 32.65 -5.27
C SER A 747 16.65 32.78 -6.74
N ALA A 748 17.65 32.91 -7.62
CA ALA A 748 17.42 33.17 -9.04
C ALA A 748 16.71 32.00 -9.75
N PHE A 749 16.99 30.76 -9.37
CA PHE A 749 16.37 29.58 -10.00
C PHE A 749 15.10 29.12 -9.28
N VAL A 750 15.08 29.12 -7.94
CA VAL A 750 13.93 28.62 -7.15
C VAL A 750 12.71 29.53 -7.26
N MET A 751 12.92 30.84 -7.46
CA MET A 751 11.80 31.79 -7.62
C MET A 751 11.04 31.63 -8.94
N GLU A 752 11.65 31.04 -9.97
CA GLU A 752 11.13 31.03 -11.34
C GLU A 752 9.74 30.42 -11.45
N HIS A 753 9.55 29.20 -10.94
CA HIS A 753 8.27 28.50 -11.04
C HIS A 753 7.14 29.19 -10.26
N PRO A 754 7.32 29.50 -8.96
CA PRO A 754 6.34 30.28 -8.21
C PRO A 754 6.02 31.62 -8.88
N LEU A 755 7.01 32.36 -9.39
CA LEU A 755 6.79 33.64 -10.06
C LEU A 755 5.99 33.47 -11.36
N ARG A 756 6.31 32.47 -12.18
CA ARG A 756 5.55 32.16 -13.41
C ARG A 756 4.09 31.85 -13.12
N ASN A 757 3.79 31.12 -12.03
CA ASN A 757 2.40 30.87 -11.60
C ASN A 757 1.66 32.16 -11.24
N ARG A 758 2.34 33.12 -10.59
CA ARG A 758 1.78 34.43 -10.25
C ARG A 758 1.51 35.26 -11.50
N VAL A 759 2.46 35.30 -12.44
CA VAL A 759 2.31 35.98 -13.73
C VAL A 759 1.19 35.35 -14.55
N PHE A 760 1.15 34.02 -14.66
CA PHE A 760 0.09 33.28 -15.34
C PHE A 760 -1.29 33.67 -14.80
N CYS A 761 -1.48 33.62 -13.48
CA CYS A 761 -2.73 34.03 -12.85
C CYS A 761 -3.06 35.49 -13.19
N ALA A 762 -2.10 36.40 -13.14
CA ALA A 762 -2.32 37.81 -13.49
C ALA A 762 -2.76 37.97 -14.95
N GLN A 763 -2.09 37.29 -15.89
CA GLN A 763 -2.44 37.32 -17.30
C GLN A 763 -3.84 36.73 -17.58
N VAL A 764 -4.22 35.64 -16.89
CA VAL A 764 -5.58 35.06 -16.97
C VAL A 764 -6.62 36.08 -16.50
N HIS A 765 -6.38 36.75 -15.37
CA HIS A 765 -7.27 37.82 -14.87
C HIS A 765 -7.36 39.02 -15.83
N SER A 766 -6.26 39.35 -16.51
CA SER A 766 -6.22 40.35 -17.57
C SER A 766 -6.89 39.90 -18.88
N GLY A 767 -7.46 38.69 -18.93
CA GLY A 767 -8.17 38.16 -20.09
C GLY A 767 -7.26 37.69 -21.24
N MET A 768 -5.95 37.59 -21.01
CA MET A 768 -4.98 37.22 -22.06
C MET A 768 -5.12 35.77 -22.52
N TRP A 769 -5.70 34.90 -21.69
CA TRP A 769 -5.80 33.44 -21.89
C TRP A 769 -7.21 32.97 -22.29
N ARG A 770 -8.14 33.87 -22.64
CA ARG A 770 -9.54 33.50 -22.98
C ARG A 770 -9.67 32.51 -24.15
N ARG A 771 -8.67 32.41 -25.02
CA ARG A 771 -8.67 31.49 -26.17
C ARG A 771 -8.29 30.06 -25.80
N ASN A 772 -7.71 29.84 -24.63
CA ASN A 772 -7.35 28.52 -24.11
C ASN A 772 -8.54 27.72 -23.53
N GLY A 773 -9.77 28.20 -23.72
CA GLY A 773 -10.96 27.59 -23.13
C GLY A 773 -10.97 27.67 -21.60
N ASP A 774 -11.73 26.78 -20.98
CA ASP A 774 -11.92 26.78 -19.53
C ASP A 774 -10.69 26.25 -18.78
N ALA A 775 -9.82 25.46 -19.42
CA ALA A 775 -8.66 24.83 -18.77
C ALA A 775 -7.72 25.84 -18.07
N ALA A 776 -7.40 26.96 -18.73
CA ALA A 776 -6.53 27.99 -18.16
C ALA A 776 -7.22 28.78 -17.03
N ILE A 777 -8.51 29.06 -17.19
CA ILE A 777 -9.33 29.77 -16.20
C ILE A 777 -9.47 28.91 -14.94
N LEU A 778 -9.91 27.66 -15.10
CA LEU A 778 -10.05 26.69 -14.02
C LEU A 778 -8.71 26.47 -13.29
N SER A 779 -7.60 26.32 -14.00
CA SER A 779 -6.28 26.15 -13.37
C SER A 779 -5.91 27.35 -12.49
N SER A 780 -6.17 28.57 -12.95
CA SER A 780 -5.95 29.80 -12.18
C SER A 780 -6.90 29.91 -10.98
N GLU A 781 -8.18 29.57 -11.14
CA GLU A 781 -9.17 29.59 -10.05
C GLU A 781 -8.86 28.56 -8.97
N TRP A 782 -8.52 27.33 -9.36
CA TRP A 782 -8.22 26.24 -8.44
C TRP A 782 -6.93 26.51 -7.66
N TYR A 783 -5.89 27.01 -8.33
CA TYR A 783 -4.67 27.45 -7.67
C TYR A 783 -4.92 28.54 -6.60
N ARG A 784 -5.90 29.42 -6.84
CA ARG A 784 -6.29 30.51 -5.93
C ARG A 784 -7.44 30.14 -4.97
N SER A 785 -7.97 28.93 -5.07
CA SER A 785 -9.12 28.49 -4.28
C SER A 785 -8.73 28.33 -2.82
N VAL A 786 -9.61 28.74 -1.90
CA VAL A 786 -9.42 28.56 -0.46
C VAL A 786 -9.12 27.10 -0.12
N ARG A 787 -9.77 26.15 -0.79
CA ARG A 787 -9.62 24.71 -0.56
C ARG A 787 -8.18 24.21 -0.73
N TRP A 788 -7.41 24.79 -1.64
CA TRP A 788 -6.06 24.33 -2.01
C TRP A 788 -4.96 25.34 -1.67
N SER A 789 -5.34 26.55 -1.26
CA SER A 789 -4.43 27.69 -1.07
C SER A 789 -3.29 27.42 -0.09
N GLU A 790 -3.58 26.83 1.07
CA GLU A 790 -2.58 26.52 2.11
C GLU A 790 -1.46 25.60 1.61
N GLN A 791 -1.81 24.63 0.75
CA GLN A 791 -0.87 23.63 0.23
C GLN A 791 -0.29 24.00 -1.15
N GLY A 792 -0.79 25.09 -1.75
CA GLY A 792 -0.39 25.59 -3.05
C GLY A 792 0.12 27.02 -2.95
N LEU A 793 -0.76 27.98 -3.21
CA LEU A 793 -0.43 29.41 -3.30
C LEU A 793 0.35 29.95 -2.09
N GLU A 794 -0.02 29.59 -0.87
CA GLU A 794 0.66 30.12 0.32
C GLU A 794 2.10 29.63 0.42
N LEU A 795 2.36 28.36 0.11
CA LEU A 795 3.70 27.81 0.04
C LEU A 795 4.51 28.44 -1.10
N ASP A 796 3.91 28.70 -2.24
CA ASP A 796 4.57 29.39 -3.36
C ASP A 796 4.98 30.82 -2.97
N LEU A 797 4.09 31.57 -2.28
CA LEU A 797 4.38 32.91 -1.80
C LEU A 797 5.45 32.92 -0.71
N PHE A 798 5.39 31.99 0.24
CA PHE A 798 6.40 31.84 1.27
C PHE A 798 7.78 31.53 0.66
N LEU A 799 7.84 30.71 -0.39
CA LEU A 799 9.08 30.41 -1.08
C LEU A 799 9.64 31.63 -1.82
N LEU A 800 8.77 32.44 -2.45
CA LEU A 800 9.17 33.73 -3.03
C LEU A 800 9.71 34.70 -1.97
N GLN A 801 9.13 34.72 -0.78
CA GLN A 801 9.65 35.52 0.34
C GLN A 801 11.02 35.04 0.80
N CYS A 802 11.25 33.72 0.86
CA CYS A 802 12.58 33.17 1.15
C CYS A 802 13.60 33.59 0.08
N CYS A 803 13.23 33.54 -1.20
CA CYS A 803 14.08 34.00 -2.29
C CYS A 803 14.38 35.51 -2.19
N ALA A 804 13.36 36.32 -1.88
CA ALA A 804 13.50 37.77 -1.70
C ALA A 804 14.44 38.14 -0.54
N ALA A 805 14.41 37.35 0.55
CA ALA A 805 15.28 37.57 1.70
C ALA A 805 16.77 37.29 1.39
N LEU A 806 17.05 36.45 0.40
CA LEU A 806 18.39 36.03 0.00
C LEU A 806 18.93 36.75 -1.23
N ALA A 807 18.05 37.20 -2.13
CA ALA A 807 18.43 37.80 -3.39
C ALA A 807 18.92 39.25 -3.25
N PRO A 808 19.81 39.72 -4.14
CA PRO A 808 20.07 41.15 -4.30
C PRO A 808 18.78 41.88 -4.69
N ALA A 809 18.40 42.90 -3.92
CA ALA A 809 17.10 43.56 -4.03
C ALA A 809 16.77 44.04 -5.45
N ASP A 810 17.71 44.73 -6.10
CA ASP A 810 17.51 45.26 -7.46
C ASP A 810 17.30 44.14 -8.49
N LEU A 811 18.07 43.05 -8.39
CA LEU A 811 17.98 41.93 -9.33
C LEU A 811 16.68 41.14 -9.15
N PHE A 812 16.24 40.96 -7.90
CA PHE A 812 14.97 40.32 -7.58
C PHE A 812 13.78 41.13 -8.11
N VAL A 813 13.77 42.44 -7.86
CA VAL A 813 12.69 43.34 -8.30
C VAL A 813 12.67 43.46 -9.82
N ASN A 814 13.83 43.64 -10.45
CA ASN A 814 13.94 43.70 -11.91
C ASN A 814 13.38 42.43 -12.57
N ARG A 815 13.71 41.25 -12.04
CA ARG A 815 13.15 39.99 -12.54
C ARG A 815 11.62 39.95 -12.45
N ILE A 816 11.04 40.41 -11.35
CA ILE A 816 9.57 40.49 -11.23
C ILE A 816 9.00 41.43 -12.28
N ILE A 817 9.55 42.64 -12.43
CA ILE A 817 9.10 43.64 -13.41
C ILE A 817 9.16 43.07 -14.84
N GLU A 818 10.26 42.40 -15.19
CA GLU A 818 10.47 41.77 -16.49
C GLU A 818 9.46 40.64 -16.74
N CYS A 819 9.28 39.72 -15.79
CA CYS A 819 8.35 38.60 -15.94
C CYS A 819 6.88 39.06 -16.05
N PHE A 820 6.51 40.18 -15.41
CA PHE A 820 5.18 40.79 -15.57
C PHE A 820 5.06 41.65 -16.84
N GLY A 821 6.12 41.85 -17.61
CA GLY A 821 6.12 42.67 -18.83
C GLY A 821 5.99 44.17 -18.55
N LEU A 822 6.42 44.64 -17.37
CA LEU A 822 6.24 46.01 -16.90
C LEU A 822 7.47 46.92 -17.12
N SER A 823 8.54 46.42 -17.73
CA SER A 823 9.78 47.18 -17.93
C SER A 823 9.56 48.50 -18.68
N ASP A 824 8.70 48.50 -19.71
CA ASP A 824 8.37 49.69 -20.49
C ASP A 824 7.56 50.72 -19.68
N TYR A 825 6.79 50.29 -18.68
CA TYR A 825 5.98 51.17 -17.83
C TYR A 825 6.83 52.04 -16.89
N HIS A 826 8.00 51.54 -16.51
CA HIS A 826 8.99 52.27 -15.71
C HIS A 826 9.96 53.10 -16.55
N SER A 827 9.98 52.89 -17.87
CA SER A 827 10.65 53.81 -18.78
C SER A 827 9.82 55.10 -18.81
N LEU A 828 10.34 56.18 -18.23
CA LEU A 828 9.75 57.52 -18.29
C LEU A 828 9.87 58.10 -19.72
N SER A 829 9.34 57.39 -20.71
CA SER A 829 9.28 57.80 -22.11
C SER A 829 7.87 58.37 -22.38
N PRO A 830 7.72 59.70 -22.49
CA PRO A 830 6.40 60.35 -22.56
C PRO A 830 5.70 60.21 -23.93
N GLU A 831 6.15 59.33 -24.82
CA GLU A 831 5.77 59.32 -26.24
C GLU A 831 5.01 58.06 -26.71
N ARG A 832 4.65 57.11 -25.83
CA ARG A 832 3.78 55.98 -26.23
C ARG A 832 2.34 56.24 -25.85
N SER A 833 1.53 56.51 -26.87
CA SER A 833 0.06 56.61 -26.81
C SER A 833 -0.56 55.37 -26.17
N THR A 834 -1.45 55.60 -25.20
CA THR A 834 -2.34 54.66 -24.51
C THR A 834 -3.41 54.05 -25.43
N GLU A 835 -3.02 53.58 -26.60
CA GLU A 835 -3.91 52.87 -27.53
C GLU A 835 -3.30 51.49 -27.81
N LEU A 836 -3.65 50.51 -26.96
CA LEU A 836 -3.76 49.08 -27.25
C LEU A 836 -4.00 48.36 -25.90
N PHE A 837 -5.26 48.39 -25.45
CA PHE A 837 -5.82 47.47 -24.46
C PHE A 837 -6.86 46.59 -25.16
#